data_AF-A0A6V8NKE3-F1
#
_entry.id   AF-A0A6V8NKE3-F1
#
_cell.length_a   1.000
_cell.length_b   1.000
_cell.length_c   1.000
_cell.angle_alpha   90.00
_cell.angle_beta   90.00
_cell.angle_gamma   90.00
#
_symmetry.space_group_name_H-M   'P 1'
#
loop_
_entity.id
_entity.type
_entity.pdbx_description
1 polymer ?
#
loop_
_entity_poly.entity_id
_entity_poly.type
_entity_poly.pdbx_seq_one_letter_code
_entity_poly.pdbx_strand_id
1 'polypeptide(L)'
;FPTELARILVGVDRSLLYKYYYQKASDEALFLAEDIFRYLIRSLDFNSIEEIAIGTTALDKDSFAELESLAPKNQGAKKTLDLICGYFGKIEFPKENSFASISDEKVKNEDYSKVTPEKIEEKLATFENEWDRRNFFVPWANYWLSKDDIDKSNVYKAIKNLVKDDLRKMDDRILDTLYPLAYEFDNEVAFDYLCWAQANGSGWDRYYTDKKYAEERWNFLKKHYPNRYEEFFARSIYLSGVKYGRGRRYFVPIPRGIDFLTLFGDLKSAEEITEASVKFAESVMANLELPPSKWLSLKDIDVIDILFQRLAWPSPLVREWAATAIASLLKESPSKEAIFKRLLQWIKSQQLESMVAVSLLPLVKALEKNRDQVEYLQIDKIIESIPLTSVVIERLVDELSYLLGVDSKTPSKRKIINPVPSPYGTNKFFQKYISGFLAPIYLERAQKVESLTGRSFTRQWSYTADEIIQELGLKEEVGDVMSFMGGHHSPIMIGMSTKLSEVYRSSFLRALQHFYDSGYIPDETYLEYAYSALPIELSYWKVKPCRAPHWWPKLSSIKVKTETRLDLSRAGLKESVDQIIKHKNDYTVLALEGAVKPATGWNEDTLDTLIHLVAFSYKVVGGNIPDAQEVAEIVLAWPIMRLPPSSSRPFHYLESQPDHEAIGLGYTELQDLIIYPLVARSRDLVINIWQWFLEYFGSPLTVYPGISSDLHLVVRDDGWYYLDDEKDITRTCYWLEGLREKHDRDLPIPYGSYLQINSKFLENLLKSHGLRLGYAQKTNYIHKEYSYDEAKAVTDYQLINVSRIII
;
A
#
# COMPACT_ATOMS: atom_id res chain seq x y z
N PHE A 1 26.28 -0.09 -3.86
CA PHE A 1 27.03 -0.64 -5.02
C PHE A 1 26.09 -1.17 -6.11
N PRO A 2 25.06 -2.00 -5.84
CA PRO A 2 24.18 -2.55 -6.89
C PRO A 2 23.39 -1.50 -7.69
N THR A 3 22.88 -0.46 -7.03
CA THR A 3 22.15 0.66 -7.65
C THR A 3 23.08 1.60 -8.44
N GLU A 4 24.32 1.73 -7.99
CA GLU A 4 25.35 2.55 -8.64
C GLU A 4 25.77 1.97 -9.99
N LEU A 5 25.81 0.64 -10.12
CA LEU A 5 26.03 -0.02 -11.39
C LEU A 5 24.95 0.38 -12.42
N ALA A 6 23.68 0.38 -12.03
CA ALA A 6 22.61 0.80 -12.92
C ALA A 6 22.78 2.25 -13.39
N ARG A 7 23.15 3.16 -12.48
CA ARG A 7 23.46 4.56 -12.80
C ARG A 7 24.57 4.68 -13.85
N ILE A 8 25.64 3.88 -13.73
CA ILE A 8 26.76 3.86 -14.68
C ILE A 8 26.29 3.32 -16.04
N LEU A 9 25.52 2.22 -16.04
CA LEU A 9 25.07 1.57 -17.27
C LEU A 9 24.17 2.47 -18.14
N VAL A 10 23.46 3.45 -17.57
CA VAL A 10 22.70 4.47 -18.33
C VAL A 10 23.57 5.13 -19.42
N GLY A 11 24.82 5.46 -19.10
CA GLY A 11 25.74 6.14 -20.02
C GLY A 11 26.69 5.22 -20.79
N VAL A 12 26.74 3.93 -20.45
CA VAL A 12 27.72 2.97 -21.00
C VAL A 12 27.04 1.96 -21.92
N ASP A 13 26.01 1.27 -21.43
CA ASP A 13 25.34 0.20 -22.18
C ASP A 13 23.91 0.00 -21.66
N ARG A 14 22.95 0.53 -22.42
CA ARG A 14 21.51 0.45 -22.14
C ARG A 14 20.99 -0.99 -22.23
N SER A 15 21.55 -1.83 -23.11
CA SER A 15 21.15 -3.24 -23.22
C SER A 15 21.53 -4.03 -21.97
N LEU A 16 22.72 -3.79 -21.43
CA LEU A 16 23.15 -4.38 -20.16
C LEU A 16 22.29 -3.91 -18.98
N LEU A 17 21.91 -2.62 -18.94
CA LEU A 17 20.96 -2.12 -17.93
C LEU A 17 19.63 -2.90 -17.98
N TYR A 18 19.14 -3.20 -19.18
CA TYR A 18 17.87 -3.89 -19.38
C TYR A 18 17.93 -5.34 -18.92
N LYS A 19 19.01 -6.06 -19.27
CA LYS A 19 19.26 -7.42 -18.77
C LYS A 19 19.37 -7.44 -17.24
N TYR A 20 20.04 -6.44 -16.66
CA TYR A 20 20.20 -6.33 -15.22
C TYR A 20 18.86 -6.11 -14.52
N TYR A 21 18.05 -5.13 -14.95
CA TYR A 21 16.70 -4.92 -14.44
C TYR A 21 15.84 -6.18 -14.59
N TYR A 22 15.79 -6.75 -15.80
CA TYR A 22 14.94 -7.89 -16.13
C TYR A 22 15.23 -9.07 -15.23
N GLN A 23 16.51 -9.37 -14.97
CA GLN A 23 16.87 -10.43 -14.04
C GLN A 23 16.41 -10.11 -12.61
N LYS A 24 16.66 -8.90 -12.09
CA LYS A 24 16.29 -8.56 -10.71
C LYS A 24 14.78 -8.56 -10.49
N ALA A 25 14.02 -8.07 -11.46
CA ALA A 25 12.56 -8.16 -11.44
C ALA A 25 12.08 -9.62 -11.55
N SER A 26 12.70 -10.42 -12.42
CA SER A 26 12.39 -11.85 -12.55
C SER A 26 12.73 -12.62 -11.27
N ASP A 27 13.81 -12.30 -10.57
CA ASP A 27 14.20 -12.97 -9.33
C ASP A 27 13.43 -12.45 -8.09
N GLU A 28 12.47 -11.52 -8.27
CA GLU A 28 11.75 -10.80 -7.19
C GLU A 28 12.70 -10.12 -6.18
N ALA A 29 13.84 -9.60 -6.65
CA ALA A 29 14.67 -8.69 -5.88
C ALA A 29 14.05 -7.27 -5.89
N LEU A 30 12.85 -7.15 -5.32
CA LEU A 30 11.89 -6.07 -5.57
C LEU A 30 12.44 -4.66 -5.30
N PHE A 31 13.03 -4.42 -4.13
CA PHE A 31 13.63 -3.12 -3.80
C PHE A 31 14.72 -2.72 -4.81
N LEU A 32 15.62 -3.65 -5.13
CA LEU A 32 16.70 -3.37 -6.07
C LEU A 32 16.15 -3.17 -7.49
N ALA A 33 15.15 -3.95 -7.91
CA ALA A 33 14.54 -3.79 -9.22
C ALA A 33 13.81 -2.44 -9.35
N GLU A 34 13.08 -1.99 -8.33
CA GLU A 34 12.47 -0.64 -8.25
C GLU A 34 13.55 0.46 -8.34
N ASP A 35 14.62 0.36 -7.54
CA ASP A 35 15.78 1.27 -7.58
C ASP A 35 16.45 1.35 -8.96
N ILE A 36 16.52 0.22 -9.68
CA ILE A 36 17.08 0.17 -11.04
C ILE A 36 16.11 0.80 -12.04
N PHE A 37 14.80 0.66 -11.83
CA PHE A 37 13.77 1.10 -12.79
C PHE A 37 13.82 2.61 -13.05
N ARG A 38 14.11 3.45 -12.03
CA ARG A 38 14.31 4.90 -12.26
C ARG A 38 15.42 5.20 -13.25
N TYR A 39 16.52 4.42 -13.25
CA TYR A 39 17.60 4.59 -14.22
C TYR A 39 17.23 4.06 -15.61
N LEU A 40 16.36 3.04 -15.66
CA LEU A 40 15.75 2.61 -16.91
C LEU A 40 14.93 3.74 -17.52
N ILE A 41 14.05 4.40 -16.74
CA ILE A 41 13.29 5.59 -17.17
C ILE A 41 14.22 6.71 -17.65
N ARG A 42 15.29 7.00 -16.89
CA ARG A 42 16.31 7.98 -17.29
C ARG A 42 17.00 7.67 -18.62
N SER A 43 17.13 6.40 -18.97
CA SER A 43 17.79 5.94 -20.20
C SER A 43 16.89 6.01 -21.45
N LEU A 44 15.60 6.27 -21.29
CA LEU A 44 14.64 6.31 -22.40
C LEU A 44 14.71 7.66 -23.14
N ASP A 45 14.64 7.60 -24.46
CA ASP A 45 14.55 8.81 -25.29
C ASP A 45 13.10 9.29 -25.46
N PHE A 46 12.12 8.44 -25.15
CA PHE A 46 10.67 8.67 -25.32
C PHE A 46 10.26 9.09 -26.74
N ASN A 47 11.01 8.65 -27.74
CA ASN A 47 10.72 8.95 -29.15
C ASN A 47 9.78 7.93 -29.79
N SER A 48 9.58 6.78 -29.14
CA SER A 48 8.72 5.69 -29.61
C SER A 48 7.51 5.48 -28.69
N ILE A 49 6.43 4.92 -29.24
CA ILE A 49 5.24 4.60 -28.44
C ILE A 49 5.53 3.46 -27.46
N GLU A 50 6.48 2.59 -27.76
CA GLU A 50 6.97 1.51 -26.89
C GLU A 50 7.68 2.06 -25.65
N GLU A 51 8.51 3.11 -25.80
CA GLU A 51 9.14 3.79 -24.67
C GLU A 51 8.14 4.56 -23.81
N ILE A 52 7.14 5.20 -24.43
CA ILE A 52 6.03 5.82 -23.71
C ILE A 52 5.26 4.76 -22.92
N ALA A 53 4.96 3.62 -23.54
CA ALA A 53 4.21 2.52 -22.93
C ALA A 53 4.90 1.91 -21.71
N ILE A 54 6.23 1.77 -21.72
CA ILE A 54 6.94 1.35 -20.49
C ILE A 54 6.98 2.47 -19.45
N GLY A 55 7.15 3.73 -19.89
CA GLY A 55 7.18 4.90 -19.03
C GLY A 55 5.90 5.10 -18.24
N THR A 56 4.74 4.71 -18.77
CA THR A 56 3.46 4.84 -18.05
C THR A 56 3.35 3.90 -16.84
N THR A 57 4.29 2.97 -16.67
CA THR A 57 4.37 2.10 -15.48
C THR A 57 5.26 2.66 -14.36
N ALA A 58 5.80 3.89 -14.52
CA ALA A 58 6.62 4.58 -13.52
C ALA A 58 5.74 5.21 -12.42
N LEU A 59 5.23 4.38 -11.51
CA LEU A 59 4.27 4.77 -10.46
C LEU A 59 4.89 4.82 -9.05
N ASP A 60 6.08 4.26 -8.87
CA ASP A 60 6.84 4.39 -7.62
C ASP A 60 7.45 5.80 -7.51
N LYS A 61 7.80 6.19 -6.28
CA LYS A 61 8.28 7.53 -5.95
C LYS A 61 9.46 7.98 -6.82
N ASP A 62 10.45 7.11 -6.99
CA ASP A 62 11.73 7.49 -7.57
C ASP A 62 11.67 7.49 -9.10
N SER A 63 11.00 6.51 -9.70
CA SER A 63 10.83 6.48 -11.16
C SER A 63 9.86 7.56 -11.64
N PHE A 64 8.81 7.87 -10.87
CA PHE A 64 7.92 8.99 -11.16
C PHE A 64 8.66 10.33 -11.07
N ALA A 65 9.46 10.55 -10.02
CA ALA A 65 10.25 11.77 -9.87
C ALA A 65 11.27 11.95 -11.01
N GLU A 66 11.91 10.86 -11.47
CA GLU A 66 12.78 10.92 -12.65
C GLU A 66 11.98 11.31 -13.90
N LEU A 67 10.80 10.73 -14.13
CA LEU A 67 9.91 11.08 -15.23
C LEU A 67 9.50 12.56 -15.20
N GLU A 68 9.11 13.08 -14.03
CA GLU A 68 8.80 14.49 -13.81
C GLU A 68 9.99 15.40 -14.16
N SER A 69 11.22 14.98 -13.82
CA SER A 69 12.43 15.75 -14.13
C SER A 69 12.73 15.82 -15.63
N LEU A 70 12.31 14.81 -16.40
CA LEU A 70 12.51 14.73 -17.86
C LEU A 70 11.42 15.49 -18.64
N ALA A 71 10.19 15.52 -18.13
CA ALA A 71 9.03 16.10 -18.80
C ALA A 71 9.22 17.55 -19.32
N PRO A 72 9.93 18.47 -18.64
CA PRO A 72 10.18 19.82 -19.15
C PRO A 72 11.02 19.86 -20.44
N LYS A 73 11.83 18.83 -20.69
CA LYS A 73 12.81 18.78 -21.80
C LYS A 73 12.45 17.74 -22.87
N ASN A 74 11.52 16.84 -22.58
CA ASN A 74 11.16 15.73 -23.45
C ASN A 74 9.62 15.63 -23.59
N GLN A 75 9.13 15.81 -24.82
CA GLN A 75 7.69 15.81 -25.11
C GLN A 75 7.04 14.43 -24.89
N GLY A 76 7.74 13.33 -25.19
CA GLY A 76 7.26 11.98 -24.94
C GLY A 76 7.18 11.67 -23.44
N ALA A 77 8.17 12.11 -22.66
CA ALA A 77 8.12 12.04 -21.19
C ALA A 77 6.96 12.86 -20.62
N LYS A 78 6.73 14.08 -21.14
CA LYS A 78 5.58 14.90 -20.76
C LYS A 78 4.25 14.22 -21.07
N LYS A 79 4.10 13.67 -22.28
CA LYS A 79 2.90 12.90 -22.66
C LYS A 79 2.68 11.71 -21.73
N THR A 80 3.75 11.02 -21.35
CA THR A 80 3.71 9.90 -20.40
C THR A 80 3.19 10.37 -19.03
N LEU A 81 3.73 11.47 -18.51
CA LEU A 81 3.29 12.07 -17.25
C LEU A 81 1.82 12.52 -17.31
N ASP A 82 1.40 13.15 -18.42
CA ASP A 82 0.01 13.58 -18.64
C ASP A 82 -0.96 12.39 -18.67
N LEU A 83 -0.55 11.24 -19.21
CA LEU A 83 -1.35 10.01 -19.19
C LEU A 83 -1.54 9.50 -17.75
N ILE A 84 -0.44 9.37 -16.99
CA ILE A 84 -0.47 8.91 -15.59
C ILE A 84 -1.36 9.83 -14.74
N CYS A 85 -1.08 11.15 -14.78
CA CYS A 85 -1.81 12.15 -14.02
C CYS A 85 -3.26 12.33 -14.48
N GLY A 86 -3.56 12.06 -15.76
CA GLY A 86 -4.94 12.08 -16.27
C GLY A 86 -5.83 11.04 -15.61
N TYR A 87 -5.28 9.85 -15.31
CA TYR A 87 -6.01 8.78 -14.64
C TYR A 87 -5.96 8.90 -13.12
N PHE A 88 -4.78 8.96 -12.52
CA PHE A 88 -4.64 8.94 -11.06
C PHE A 88 -4.89 10.30 -10.41
N GLY A 89 -4.84 11.39 -11.17
CA GLY A 89 -4.73 12.75 -10.65
C GLY A 89 -3.29 13.17 -10.45
N LYS A 90 -3.10 14.43 -10.05
CA LYS A 90 -1.76 14.95 -9.78
C LYS A 90 -1.17 14.20 -8.59
N ILE A 91 -0.16 13.38 -8.83
CA ILE A 91 0.54 12.62 -7.80
C ILE A 91 1.59 13.52 -7.16
N GLU A 92 1.59 13.60 -5.83
CA GLU A 92 2.65 14.25 -5.08
C GLU A 92 3.17 13.31 -3.99
N PHE A 93 4.49 13.10 -4.00
CA PHE A 93 5.17 12.38 -2.93
C PHE A 93 5.58 13.39 -1.85
N PRO A 94 5.34 13.08 -0.55
CA PRO A 94 5.81 13.93 0.52
C PRO A 94 7.31 14.11 0.35
N LYS A 95 7.77 15.37 0.38
CA LYS A 95 9.21 15.62 0.53
C LYS A 95 9.62 14.89 1.80
N GLU A 96 10.64 14.03 1.70
CA GLU A 96 11.25 13.50 2.90
C GLU A 96 11.59 14.71 3.77
N ASN A 97 10.91 14.84 4.90
CA ASN A 97 11.58 15.38 6.05
C ASN A 97 12.72 14.40 6.24
N SER A 98 13.89 14.72 5.63
CA SER A 98 15.18 14.10 5.94
C SER A 98 15.10 13.81 7.41
N PHE A 99 15.04 12.51 7.79
CA PHE A 99 14.84 12.02 9.16
C PHE A 99 15.18 13.16 10.08
N ALA A 100 14.15 13.91 10.55
CA ALA A 100 14.40 15.20 11.15
C ALA A 100 15.51 14.91 12.13
N SER A 101 16.69 15.47 11.85
CA SER A 101 17.81 15.33 12.75
C SER A 101 17.21 15.63 14.10
N ILE A 102 17.43 14.74 15.06
CA ILE A 102 16.92 14.86 16.43
C ILE A 102 17.63 16.07 17.06
N SER A 103 17.40 17.24 16.49
CA SER A 103 18.11 18.50 16.63
C SER A 103 17.12 19.65 16.74
N ASP A 104 15.86 19.47 16.32
CA ASP A 104 14.79 20.39 16.69
C ASP A 104 13.90 19.74 17.75
N GLU A 105 14.49 19.52 18.93
CA GLU A 105 13.72 19.31 20.16
C GLU A 105 12.76 20.49 20.31
N LYS A 106 11.47 20.27 20.07
CA LYS A 106 10.43 21.19 20.51
C LYS A 106 10.53 21.27 22.03
N VAL A 107 11.21 22.31 22.52
CA VAL A 107 11.26 22.66 23.94
C VAL A 107 9.81 22.77 24.42
N LYS A 108 9.33 21.77 25.18
CA LYS A 108 8.11 21.95 25.96
C LYS A 108 8.36 23.15 26.89
N ASN A 109 7.44 24.10 26.93
CA ASN A 109 7.46 25.25 27.85
C ASN A 109 7.23 24.75 29.30
N GLU A 110 8.15 23.95 29.82
CA GLU A 110 8.14 23.46 31.20
C GLU A 110 8.96 24.43 32.07
N ASP A 111 8.41 24.78 33.22
CA ASP A 111 9.08 25.67 34.17
C ASP A 111 10.02 24.85 35.07
N TYR A 112 11.28 24.71 34.63
CA TYR A 112 12.30 23.91 35.31
C TYR A 112 12.64 24.40 36.73
N SER A 113 12.31 25.67 37.06
CA SER A 113 12.55 26.25 38.39
C SER A 113 11.73 25.57 39.51
N LYS A 114 10.62 24.90 39.16
CA LYS A 114 9.72 24.23 40.11
C LYS A 114 10.25 22.90 40.64
N VAL A 115 11.25 22.32 39.98
CA VAL A 115 11.87 21.05 40.36
C VAL A 115 13.29 21.35 40.84
N THR A 116 13.49 21.41 42.16
CA THR A 116 14.81 21.64 42.75
C THR A 116 15.70 20.40 42.60
N PRO A 117 17.04 20.52 42.69
CA PRO A 117 17.95 19.39 42.64
C PRO A 117 17.57 18.23 43.57
N GLU A 118 17.06 18.51 44.76
CA GLU A 118 16.67 17.47 45.74
C GLU A 118 15.43 16.66 45.31
N LYS A 119 14.61 17.21 44.40
CA LYS A 119 13.35 16.60 43.94
C LYS A 119 13.45 15.98 42.54
N ILE A 120 14.63 16.03 41.92
CA ILE A 120 14.80 15.55 40.54
C ILE A 120 14.50 14.05 40.43
N GLU A 121 14.91 13.26 41.43
CA GLU A 121 14.70 11.81 41.44
C GLU A 121 13.22 11.45 41.42
N GLU A 122 12.43 12.09 42.28
CA GLU A 122 10.97 11.92 42.35
C GLU A 122 10.30 12.29 41.03
N LYS A 123 10.70 13.41 40.42
CA LYS A 123 10.16 13.85 39.13
C LYS A 123 10.52 12.88 38.00
N LEU A 124 11.77 12.42 37.93
CA LEU A 124 12.19 11.47 36.91
C LEU A 124 11.49 10.12 37.06
N ALA A 125 11.09 9.72 38.27
CA ALA A 125 10.32 8.49 38.50
C ALA A 125 8.86 8.56 37.98
N THR A 126 8.34 9.75 37.65
CA THR A 126 6.98 9.90 37.11
C THR A 126 6.86 9.60 35.62
N PHE A 127 7.97 9.47 34.89
CA PHE A 127 7.97 9.18 33.46
C PHE A 127 7.99 7.67 33.19
N GLU A 128 7.09 7.20 32.34
CA GLU A 128 6.96 5.77 32.01
C GLU A 128 8.04 5.26 31.05
N ASN A 129 8.62 6.14 30.22
CA ASN A 129 9.63 5.79 29.22
C ASN A 129 10.90 6.66 29.36
N GLU A 130 12.03 6.13 28.89
CA GLU A 130 13.33 6.83 28.99
C GLU A 130 13.42 8.08 28.09
N TRP A 131 12.63 8.14 27.02
CA TRP A 131 12.63 9.28 26.09
C TRP A 131 12.10 10.55 26.75
N ASP A 132 10.96 10.47 27.44
CA ASP A 132 10.39 11.59 28.20
C ASP A 132 11.29 11.97 29.38
N ARG A 133 11.87 10.95 30.03
CA ARG A 133 12.81 11.12 31.15
C ARG A 133 14.05 11.92 30.72
N ARG A 134 14.62 11.59 29.55
CA ARG A 134 15.73 12.31 28.93
C ARG A 134 15.36 13.73 28.52
N ASN A 135 14.22 13.89 27.84
CA ASN A 135 13.77 15.18 27.33
C ASN A 135 13.42 16.17 28.43
N PHE A 136 13.08 15.69 29.63
CA PHE A 136 12.97 16.53 30.81
C PHE A 136 14.33 16.82 31.45
N PHE A 137 15.15 15.78 31.66
CA PHE A 137 16.38 15.88 32.44
C PHE A 137 17.42 16.83 31.82
N VAL A 138 17.68 16.71 30.52
CA VAL A 138 18.77 17.46 29.86
C VAL A 138 18.50 18.99 29.89
N PRO A 139 17.32 19.49 29.48
CA PRO A 139 16.99 20.91 29.63
C PRO A 139 16.96 21.38 31.09
N TRP A 140 16.46 20.55 32.01
CA TRP A 140 16.45 20.85 33.44
C TRP A 140 17.87 21.03 34.01
N ALA A 141 18.78 20.11 33.68
CA ALA A 141 20.16 20.18 34.15
C ALA A 141 20.87 21.41 33.58
N ASN A 142 20.68 21.70 32.29
CA ASN A 142 21.21 22.91 31.65
C ASN A 142 20.67 24.19 32.29
N TYR A 143 19.36 24.23 32.61
CA TYR A 143 18.76 25.36 33.31
C TYR A 143 19.48 25.63 34.65
N TRP A 144 19.63 24.62 35.51
CA TRP A 144 20.26 24.79 36.80
C TRP A 144 21.75 25.10 36.71
N LEU A 145 22.48 24.46 35.78
CA LEU A 145 23.92 24.72 35.58
C LEU A 145 24.22 26.09 34.97
N SER A 146 23.23 26.75 34.35
CA SER A 146 23.36 28.11 33.79
C SER A 146 23.15 29.24 34.80
N LYS A 147 22.77 28.93 36.05
CA LYS A 147 22.54 29.93 37.11
C LYS A 147 23.87 30.35 37.75
N ASP A 148 24.17 31.65 37.76
CA ASP A 148 25.40 32.19 38.36
C ASP A 148 25.44 32.07 39.89
N ASP A 149 24.28 31.93 40.53
CA ASP A 149 24.07 31.93 41.98
C ASP A 149 23.86 30.54 42.60
N ILE A 150 24.00 29.46 41.82
CA ILE A 150 23.81 28.10 42.33
C ILE A 150 25.09 27.45 42.87
N ASP A 151 24.94 26.71 43.96
CA ASP A 151 25.93 25.73 44.39
C ASP A 151 25.89 24.50 43.47
N LYS A 152 26.76 24.48 42.45
CA LYS A 152 26.94 23.35 41.53
C LYS A 152 27.23 22.03 42.27
N SER A 153 27.77 22.08 43.50
CA SER A 153 27.98 20.88 44.33
C SER A 153 26.66 20.19 44.69
N ASN A 154 25.59 20.96 44.92
CA ASN A 154 24.27 20.42 45.24
C ASN A 154 23.61 19.78 44.01
N VAL A 155 23.74 20.42 42.84
CA VAL A 155 23.29 19.84 41.57
C VAL A 155 24.06 18.56 41.28
N TYR A 156 25.39 18.55 41.46
CA TYR A 156 26.21 17.37 41.26
C TYR A 156 25.85 16.23 42.23
N LYS A 157 25.64 16.50 43.53
CA LYS A 157 25.22 15.49 44.51
C LYS A 157 23.85 14.89 44.18
N ALA A 158 22.89 15.72 43.79
CA ALA A 158 21.57 15.29 43.37
C ALA A 158 21.66 14.33 42.17
N ILE A 159 22.40 14.72 41.13
CA ILE A 159 22.53 13.88 39.93
C ILE A 159 23.39 12.64 40.22
N LYS A 160 24.45 12.73 41.04
CA LYS A 160 25.27 11.58 41.45
C LYS A 160 24.46 10.51 42.19
N ASN A 161 23.42 10.90 42.94
CA ASN A 161 22.50 9.94 43.57
C ASN A 161 21.66 9.18 42.54
N LEU A 162 21.30 9.79 41.41
CA LEU A 162 20.57 9.11 40.31
C LEU A 162 21.39 8.02 39.62
N VAL A 163 22.71 8.08 39.71
CA VAL A 163 23.66 7.21 38.98
C VAL A 163 24.00 5.94 39.77
N LYS A 164 23.45 5.75 40.98
CA LYS A 164 23.84 4.68 41.91
C LYS A 164 23.47 3.26 41.47
N ASP A 165 22.56 3.08 40.50
CA ASP A 165 21.93 1.78 40.23
C ASP A 165 22.25 1.12 38.87
N ASP A 166 23.44 1.39 38.29
CA ASP A 166 24.03 0.73 37.10
C ASP A 166 24.18 1.68 35.88
N LEU A 167 25.40 2.19 35.69
CA LEU A 167 25.80 3.03 34.56
C LEU A 167 25.52 2.39 33.19
N ARG A 168 25.38 1.06 33.10
CA ARG A 168 25.01 0.36 31.85
C ARG A 168 23.66 0.78 31.29
N LYS A 169 22.75 1.23 32.16
CA LYS A 169 21.37 1.60 31.80
C LYS A 169 21.19 3.11 31.65
N MET A 170 22.24 3.90 31.86
CA MET A 170 22.13 5.35 31.81
C MET A 170 22.10 5.85 30.37
N ASP A 171 21.17 6.76 30.06
CA ASP A 171 21.13 7.44 28.77
C ASP A 171 22.43 8.26 28.55
N ASP A 172 22.93 8.25 27.32
CA ASP A 172 24.23 8.82 27.00
C ASP A 172 24.23 10.36 27.03
N ARG A 173 23.11 11.01 26.71
CA ARG A 173 23.00 12.48 26.81
C ARG A 173 22.97 12.96 28.26
N ILE A 174 22.45 12.13 29.16
CA ILE A 174 22.56 12.40 30.60
C ILE A 174 24.03 12.29 31.04
N LEU A 175 24.74 11.26 30.56
CA LEU A 175 26.18 11.12 30.83
C LEU A 175 27.00 12.28 30.22
N ASP A 176 26.60 12.80 29.06
CA ASP A 176 27.22 13.97 28.42
C ASP A 176 27.10 15.25 29.25
N THR A 177 26.01 15.36 30.02
CA THR A 177 25.83 16.46 30.97
C THR A 177 26.64 16.22 32.26
N LEU A 178 26.86 14.95 32.61
CA LEU A 178 27.44 14.54 33.88
C LEU A 178 28.95 14.53 33.92
N TYR A 179 29.64 14.03 32.90
CA TYR A 179 31.11 13.95 32.95
C TYR A 179 31.78 15.33 33.04
N PRO A 180 31.31 16.42 32.40
CA PRO A 180 31.91 17.75 32.57
C PRO A 180 31.71 18.28 33.99
N LEU A 181 30.52 18.07 34.55
CA LEU A 181 30.21 18.48 35.91
C LEU A 181 31.01 17.68 36.94
N ALA A 182 31.11 16.36 36.76
CA ALA A 182 31.89 15.49 37.62
C ALA A 182 33.36 15.87 37.63
N TYR A 183 33.91 16.35 36.51
CA TYR A 183 35.32 16.77 36.42
C TYR A 183 35.63 17.93 37.39
N GLU A 184 34.67 18.80 37.71
CA GLU A 184 34.85 19.88 38.68
C GLU A 184 35.03 19.36 40.13
N PHE A 185 34.63 18.11 40.43
CA PHE A 185 34.56 17.59 41.81
C PHE A 185 35.28 16.24 42.03
N ASP A 186 35.33 15.37 41.02
CA ASP A 186 35.77 13.98 41.11
C ASP A 186 36.29 13.49 39.73
N ASN A 187 37.60 13.65 39.52
CA ASN A 187 38.26 13.38 38.24
C ASN A 187 38.15 11.92 37.77
N GLU A 188 38.16 10.94 38.68
CA GLU A 188 38.08 9.53 38.31
C GLU A 188 36.65 9.13 37.94
N VAL A 189 35.66 9.63 38.67
CA VAL A 189 34.24 9.41 38.33
C VAL A 189 33.91 10.08 36.99
N ALA A 190 34.44 11.28 36.72
CA ALA A 190 34.26 11.95 35.45
C ALA A 190 34.82 11.15 34.27
N PHE A 191 36.00 10.54 34.43
CA PHE A 191 36.59 9.69 33.40
C PHE A 191 35.76 8.43 33.15
N ASP A 192 35.21 7.81 34.20
CA ASP A 192 34.33 6.64 34.08
C ASP A 192 33.02 7.00 33.37
N TYR A 193 32.39 8.13 33.73
CA TYR A 193 31.19 8.63 33.05
C TYR A 193 31.43 8.93 31.57
N LEU A 194 32.58 9.50 31.23
CA LEU A 194 32.98 9.74 29.84
C LEU A 194 33.12 8.43 29.05
N CYS A 195 33.72 7.40 29.65
CA CYS A 195 33.83 6.06 29.02
C CYS A 195 32.44 5.42 28.79
N TRP A 196 31.53 5.56 29.77
CA TRP A 196 30.16 5.07 29.63
C TRP A 196 29.32 5.88 28.64
N ALA A 197 29.51 7.20 28.55
CA ALA A 197 28.82 8.04 27.58
C ALA A 197 29.12 7.56 26.16
N GLN A 198 30.41 7.35 25.87
CA GLN A 198 30.86 6.81 24.59
C GLN A 198 30.25 5.43 24.29
N ALA A 199 30.19 4.56 25.30
CA ALA A 199 29.66 3.21 25.14
C ALA A 199 28.14 3.16 24.95
N ASN A 200 27.40 3.88 25.79
CA ASN A 200 25.94 3.88 25.81
C ASN A 200 25.38 4.61 24.58
N GLY A 201 26.04 5.68 24.16
CA GLY A 201 25.68 6.45 22.98
C GLY A 201 26.21 5.86 21.68
N SER A 202 26.58 4.58 21.63
CA SER A 202 27.11 3.89 20.44
C SER A 202 28.18 4.70 19.69
N GLY A 203 29.05 5.42 20.43
CA GLY A 203 29.94 6.43 19.85
C GLY A 203 30.99 5.87 18.89
N TRP A 204 31.23 4.56 18.95
CA TRP A 204 32.11 3.82 18.05
C TRP A 204 31.44 3.33 16.77
N ASP A 205 30.11 3.38 16.67
CA ASP A 205 29.36 2.88 15.51
C ASP A 205 28.99 4.01 14.56
N ARG A 206 29.29 3.85 13.27
CA ARG A 206 28.98 4.84 12.23
C ARG A 206 27.50 4.94 11.86
N TYR A 207 26.69 3.94 12.22
CA TYR A 207 25.30 3.82 11.79
C TYR A 207 24.28 4.28 12.83
N TYR A 208 24.62 4.28 14.13
CA TYR A 208 23.64 4.51 15.21
C TYR A 208 23.69 5.90 15.85
N THR A 209 24.80 6.63 15.70
CA THR A 209 24.98 7.92 16.38
C THR A 209 25.58 8.92 15.40
N ASP A 210 25.21 10.20 15.47
CA ASP A 210 25.93 11.24 14.73
C ASP A 210 27.40 11.27 15.18
N LYS A 211 28.31 11.45 14.21
CA LYS A 211 29.76 11.54 14.49
C LYS A 211 30.08 12.70 15.43
N LYS A 212 29.31 13.80 15.35
CA LYS A 212 29.51 15.01 16.17
C LYS A 212 29.55 14.72 17.67
N TYR A 213 28.62 13.91 18.20
CA TYR A 213 28.55 13.61 19.63
C TYR A 213 29.76 12.80 20.12
N ALA A 214 30.26 11.88 19.29
CA ALA A 214 31.48 11.14 19.60
C ALA A 214 32.70 12.09 19.63
N GLU A 215 32.80 13.01 18.67
CA GLU A 215 33.89 13.98 18.60
C GLU A 215 33.88 14.97 19.78
N GLU A 216 32.72 15.40 20.28
CA GLU A 216 32.61 16.24 21.47
C GLU A 216 33.24 15.56 22.70
N ARG A 217 32.94 14.27 22.91
CA ARG A 217 33.55 13.46 23.98
C ARG A 217 35.05 13.31 23.79
N TRP A 218 35.52 13.08 22.56
CA TRP A 218 36.95 12.96 22.26
C TRP A 218 37.71 14.27 22.47
N ASN A 219 37.09 15.41 22.12
CA ASN A 219 37.68 16.72 22.36
C ASN A 219 37.78 17.03 23.85
N PHE A 220 36.77 16.66 24.64
CA PHE A 220 36.83 16.75 26.10
C PHE A 220 37.98 15.89 26.66
N LEU A 221 38.09 14.63 26.21
CA LEU A 221 39.18 13.73 26.56
C LEU A 221 40.55 14.33 26.22
N LYS A 222 40.71 14.89 25.01
CA LYS A 222 41.97 15.49 24.55
C LYS A 222 42.37 16.71 25.39
N LYS A 223 41.39 17.49 25.82
CA LYS A 223 41.61 18.69 26.64
C LYS A 223 41.95 18.35 28.10
N HIS A 224 41.26 17.38 28.69
CA HIS A 224 41.28 17.14 30.14
C HIS A 224 42.03 15.88 30.56
N TYR A 225 42.13 14.87 29.67
CA TYR A 225 42.82 13.60 29.91
C TYR A 225 43.71 13.15 28.73
N PRO A 226 44.58 14.01 28.17
CA PRO A 226 45.34 13.71 26.95
C PRO A 226 46.19 12.43 27.07
N ASN A 227 46.70 12.13 28.26
CA ASN A 227 47.56 10.97 28.50
C ASN A 227 46.79 9.66 28.77
N ARG A 228 45.45 9.70 28.85
CA ARG A 228 44.59 8.51 29.10
C ARG A 228 43.78 8.11 27.87
N TYR A 229 44.16 8.58 26.68
CA TYR A 229 43.38 8.32 25.46
C TYR A 229 43.34 6.83 25.08
N GLU A 230 44.44 6.09 25.27
CA GLU A 230 44.48 4.63 25.08
C GLU A 230 43.63 3.89 26.10
N GLU A 231 43.65 4.33 27.35
CA GLU A 231 42.80 3.78 28.42
C GLU A 231 41.33 3.99 28.09
N PHE A 232 40.95 5.20 27.67
CA PHE A 232 39.59 5.52 27.22
C PHE A 232 39.20 4.67 26.01
N PHE A 233 40.07 4.53 25.02
CA PHE A 233 39.84 3.74 23.82
C PHE A 233 39.53 2.28 24.18
N ALA A 234 40.42 1.63 24.93
CA ALA A 234 40.24 0.25 25.35
C ALA A 234 39.02 0.06 26.26
N ARG A 235 38.83 0.95 27.24
CA ARG A 235 37.76 0.85 28.24
C ARG A 235 36.40 1.07 27.60
N SER A 236 36.19 2.13 26.82
CA SER A 236 34.90 2.41 26.19
C SER A 236 34.48 1.33 25.19
N ILE A 237 35.41 0.74 24.42
CA ILE A 237 35.15 -0.42 23.55
C ILE A 237 34.69 -1.63 24.37
N TYR A 238 35.40 -1.93 25.46
CA TYR A 238 35.02 -3.02 26.36
C TYR A 238 33.61 -2.80 26.94
N LEU A 239 33.30 -1.58 27.38
CA LEU A 239 31.98 -1.23 27.92
C LEU A 239 30.88 -1.34 26.87
N SER A 240 31.12 -0.91 25.61
CA SER A 240 30.20 -1.18 24.49
C SER A 240 29.94 -2.68 24.33
N GLY A 241 31.00 -3.50 24.41
CA GLY A 241 30.88 -4.95 24.40
C GLY A 241 30.03 -5.50 25.54
N VAL A 242 30.20 -5.00 26.77
CA VAL A 242 29.40 -5.40 27.93
C VAL A 242 27.91 -5.08 27.72
N LYS A 243 27.58 -3.91 27.17
CA LYS A 243 26.20 -3.51 26.83
C LYS A 243 25.51 -4.53 25.92
N TYR A 244 26.23 -5.05 24.92
CA TYR A 244 25.70 -6.02 23.95
C TYR A 244 25.90 -7.49 24.35
N GLY A 245 26.31 -7.78 25.59
CA GLY A 245 26.56 -9.16 26.06
C GLY A 245 27.78 -9.85 25.44
N ARG A 246 28.69 -9.09 24.81
CA ARG A 246 29.88 -9.59 24.09
C ARG A 246 31.20 -9.36 24.85
N GLY A 247 31.21 -8.46 25.84
CA GLY A 247 32.37 -8.16 26.69
C GLY A 247 33.65 -7.89 25.89
N ARG A 248 34.75 -8.58 26.21
CA ARG A 248 36.05 -8.45 25.53
C ARG A 248 36.07 -8.95 24.06
N ARG A 249 34.99 -9.58 23.57
CA ARG A 249 34.88 -10.05 22.18
C ARG A 249 34.31 -8.97 21.24
N TYR A 250 34.34 -7.70 21.66
CA TYR A 250 33.82 -6.60 20.86
C TYR A 250 34.79 -6.23 19.73
N PHE A 251 34.25 -5.67 18.64
CA PHE A 251 34.98 -5.44 17.39
C PHE A 251 35.93 -4.22 17.48
N VAL A 252 36.92 -4.17 16.58
CA VAL A 252 37.76 -2.97 16.39
C VAL A 252 36.94 -1.90 15.67
N PRO A 253 36.72 -0.71 16.27
CA PRO A 253 35.66 0.20 15.84
C PRO A 253 36.02 1.02 14.59
N ILE A 254 36.02 0.41 13.41
CA ILE A 254 36.35 1.08 12.14
C ILE A 254 35.07 1.66 11.51
N PRO A 255 35.08 2.92 11.00
CA PRO A 255 36.25 3.81 10.84
C PRO A 255 36.55 4.72 12.05
N ARG A 256 35.64 4.83 13.03
CA ARG A 256 35.73 5.87 14.08
C ARG A 256 36.96 5.78 14.98
N GLY A 257 37.48 4.58 15.23
CA GLY A 257 38.71 4.37 15.97
C GLY A 257 39.93 4.90 15.24
N ILE A 258 39.94 4.85 13.91
CA ILE A 258 41.01 5.44 13.09
C ILE A 258 40.95 6.97 13.19
N ASP A 259 39.76 7.55 13.07
CA ASP A 259 39.54 8.99 13.26
C ASP A 259 40.01 9.45 14.65
N PHE A 260 39.68 8.66 15.69
CA PHE A 260 40.08 8.93 17.07
C PHE A 260 41.61 8.90 17.25
N LEU A 261 42.29 7.85 16.80
CA LEU A 261 43.76 7.77 16.90
C LEU A 261 44.45 8.91 16.14
N THR A 262 43.91 9.26 14.97
CA THR A 262 44.37 10.40 14.18
C THR A 262 44.20 11.72 14.94
N LEU A 263 43.07 11.92 15.63
CA LEU A 263 42.82 13.11 16.46
C LEU A 263 43.86 13.26 17.59
N PHE A 264 44.35 12.16 18.16
CA PHE A 264 45.37 12.17 19.21
C PHE A 264 46.82 12.17 18.66
N GLY A 265 46.99 12.16 17.34
CA GLY A 265 48.31 12.15 16.68
C GLY A 265 48.99 10.79 16.66
N ASP A 266 48.31 9.72 17.05
CA ASP A 266 48.80 8.34 16.96
C ASP A 266 48.57 7.76 15.56
N LEU A 267 49.27 8.35 14.59
CA LEU A 267 49.19 7.95 13.18
C LEU A 267 49.70 6.53 12.96
N LYS A 268 50.65 6.08 13.78
CA LYS A 268 51.24 4.74 13.67
C LYS A 268 50.20 3.67 13.96
N SER A 269 49.50 3.75 15.08
CA SER A 269 48.45 2.77 15.41
C SER A 269 47.28 2.85 14.42
N ALA A 270 46.94 4.05 13.94
CA ALA A 270 45.92 4.24 12.91
C ALA A 270 46.27 3.52 11.60
N GLU A 271 47.52 3.64 11.13
CA GLU A 271 48.04 2.93 9.96
C GLU A 271 48.06 1.42 10.17
N GLU A 272 48.62 0.95 11.29
CA GLU A 272 48.72 -0.48 11.61
C GLU A 272 47.35 -1.17 11.65
N ILE A 273 46.37 -0.55 12.32
CA ILE A 273 44.99 -1.08 12.38
C ILE A 273 44.34 -1.07 11.00
N THR A 274 44.53 0.00 10.22
CA THR A 274 43.95 0.10 8.87
C THR A 274 44.53 -0.98 7.96
N GLU A 275 45.85 -1.15 7.94
CA GLU A 275 46.53 -2.17 7.13
C GLU A 275 46.11 -3.58 7.55
N ALA A 276 46.07 -3.86 8.85
CA ALA A 276 45.60 -5.14 9.38
C ALA A 276 44.15 -5.43 8.96
N SER A 277 43.30 -4.41 8.92
CA SER A 277 41.89 -4.55 8.55
C SER A 277 41.70 -4.80 7.06
N VAL A 278 42.51 -4.15 6.21
CA VAL A 278 42.54 -4.44 4.77
C VAL A 278 43.02 -5.86 4.52
N LYS A 279 44.14 -6.28 5.12
CA LYS A 279 44.66 -7.65 5.01
C LYS A 279 43.66 -8.69 5.52
N PHE A 280 42.96 -8.38 6.61
CA PHE A 280 41.92 -9.25 7.13
C PHE A 280 40.75 -9.37 6.14
N ALA A 281 40.26 -8.24 5.60
CA ALA A 281 39.21 -8.26 4.59
C ALA A 281 39.63 -9.04 3.33
N GLU A 282 40.86 -8.84 2.84
CA GLU A 282 41.43 -9.64 1.75
C GLU A 282 41.43 -11.14 2.10
N SER A 283 41.87 -11.52 3.31
CA SER A 283 41.90 -12.92 3.73
C SER A 283 40.51 -13.57 3.82
N VAL A 284 39.49 -12.80 4.26
CA VAL A 284 38.09 -13.26 4.33
C VAL A 284 37.52 -13.46 2.92
N MET A 285 37.96 -12.63 1.96
CA MET A 285 37.49 -12.67 0.58
C MET A 285 38.33 -13.56 -0.34
N ALA A 286 39.51 -14.02 0.10
CA ALA A 286 40.52 -14.68 -0.75
C ALA A 286 40.01 -15.97 -1.42
N ASN A 287 39.11 -16.69 -0.77
CA ASN A 287 38.53 -17.95 -1.27
C ASN A 287 37.08 -17.77 -1.77
N LEU A 288 36.60 -16.53 -1.92
CA LEU A 288 35.24 -16.29 -2.38
C LEU A 288 35.16 -16.48 -3.90
N GLU A 289 34.67 -17.64 -4.32
CA GLU A 289 34.26 -17.85 -5.71
C GLU A 289 32.97 -17.05 -5.97
N LEU A 290 33.10 -15.93 -6.69
CA LEU A 290 31.93 -15.15 -7.09
C LEU A 290 31.14 -15.94 -8.15
N PRO A 291 29.84 -16.19 -7.94
CA PRO A 291 29.03 -16.87 -8.93
C PRO A 291 28.96 -16.04 -10.21
N PRO A 292 28.92 -16.66 -11.40
CA PRO A 292 28.77 -15.93 -12.64
C PRO A 292 27.45 -15.14 -12.64
N SER A 293 27.51 -13.90 -13.13
CA SER A 293 26.35 -13.04 -13.28
C SER A 293 25.41 -13.59 -14.35
N LYS A 294 24.36 -14.32 -13.94
CA LYS A 294 23.42 -14.98 -14.87
C LYS A 294 22.79 -14.00 -15.88
N TRP A 295 22.57 -12.74 -15.50
CA TRP A 295 22.00 -11.74 -16.40
C TRP A 295 22.86 -11.43 -17.64
N LEU A 296 24.20 -11.59 -17.56
CA LEU A 296 25.08 -11.41 -18.71
C LEU A 296 24.84 -12.47 -19.80
N SER A 297 24.30 -13.63 -19.41
CA SER A 297 23.95 -14.72 -20.33
C SER A 297 22.53 -14.64 -20.89
N LEU A 298 21.74 -13.64 -20.47
CA LEU A 298 20.41 -13.44 -21.02
C LEU A 298 20.51 -13.01 -22.49
N LYS A 299 19.52 -13.46 -23.28
CA LYS A 299 19.25 -12.92 -24.61
C LYS A 299 19.07 -11.40 -24.53
N ASP A 300 19.16 -10.73 -25.66
CA ASP A 300 18.88 -9.29 -25.70
C ASP A 300 17.46 -9.00 -25.21
N ILE A 301 17.38 -8.03 -24.31
CA ILE A 301 16.16 -7.59 -23.65
C ILE A 301 15.89 -6.17 -24.13
N ASP A 302 14.67 -5.92 -24.58
CA ASP A 302 14.22 -4.58 -24.96
C ASP A 302 13.08 -4.07 -24.07
N VAL A 303 12.54 -2.89 -24.40
CA VAL A 303 11.46 -2.25 -23.64
C VAL A 303 10.16 -3.07 -23.63
N ILE A 304 9.91 -3.93 -24.63
CA ILE A 304 8.72 -4.79 -24.67
C ILE A 304 8.89 -5.98 -23.72
N ASP A 305 10.10 -6.58 -23.67
CA ASP A 305 10.39 -7.64 -22.69
C ASP A 305 10.25 -7.09 -21.26
N ILE A 306 10.73 -5.87 -21.03
CA ILE A 306 10.58 -5.17 -19.74
C ILE A 306 9.09 -4.92 -19.45
N LEU A 307 8.29 -4.48 -20.43
CA LEU A 307 6.86 -4.26 -20.25
C LEU A 307 6.10 -5.55 -19.88
N PHE A 308 6.46 -6.69 -20.49
CA PHE A 308 5.93 -7.99 -20.07
C PHE A 308 6.36 -8.36 -18.65
N GLN A 309 7.59 -8.01 -18.26
CA GLN A 309 8.05 -8.17 -16.88
C GLN A 309 7.27 -7.25 -15.91
N ARG A 310 6.87 -6.03 -16.34
CA ARG A 310 5.98 -5.14 -15.56
C ARG A 310 4.59 -5.73 -15.38
N LEU A 311 4.07 -6.49 -16.35
CA LEU A 311 2.79 -7.21 -16.22
C LEU A 311 2.84 -8.30 -15.12
N ALA A 312 4.02 -8.81 -14.79
CA ALA A 312 4.23 -9.74 -13.67
C ALA A 312 4.67 -9.03 -12.36
N TRP A 313 4.89 -7.70 -12.39
CA TRP A 313 5.35 -6.93 -11.23
C TRP A 313 4.35 -6.99 -10.07
N PRO A 314 4.77 -7.02 -8.80
CA PRO A 314 3.86 -7.26 -7.69
C PRO A 314 2.79 -6.18 -7.44
N SER A 315 2.99 -4.95 -7.89
CA SER A 315 2.02 -3.87 -7.70
C SER A 315 0.81 -4.01 -8.62
N PRO A 316 -0.43 -3.99 -8.06
CA PRO A 316 -1.64 -4.08 -8.88
C PRO A 316 -1.78 -2.93 -9.88
N LEU A 317 -1.45 -1.69 -9.48
CA LEU A 317 -1.54 -0.53 -10.36
C LEU A 317 -0.56 -0.65 -11.53
N VAL A 318 0.67 -1.13 -11.27
CA VAL A 318 1.66 -1.38 -12.33
C VAL A 318 1.18 -2.46 -13.30
N ARG A 319 0.55 -3.54 -12.80
CA ARG A 319 0.02 -4.59 -13.68
C ARG A 319 -1.12 -4.11 -14.56
N GLU A 320 -2.08 -3.36 -13.99
CA GLU A 320 -3.18 -2.75 -14.74
C GLU A 320 -2.64 -1.86 -15.87
N TRP A 321 -1.64 -1.02 -15.55
CA TRP A 321 -1.03 -0.10 -16.49
C TRP A 321 -0.16 -0.80 -17.54
N ALA A 322 0.59 -1.84 -17.15
CA ALA A 322 1.31 -2.66 -18.11
C ALA A 322 0.33 -3.33 -19.08
N ALA A 323 -0.78 -3.88 -18.60
CA ALA A 323 -1.79 -4.49 -19.44
C ALA A 323 -2.45 -3.47 -20.39
N THR A 324 -2.78 -2.28 -19.88
CA THR A 324 -3.35 -1.17 -20.67
C THR A 324 -2.36 -0.64 -21.71
N ALA A 325 -1.08 -0.57 -21.37
CA ALA A 325 -0.01 -0.14 -22.26
C ALA A 325 0.23 -1.16 -23.38
N ILE A 326 0.29 -2.46 -23.06
CA ILE A 326 0.37 -3.55 -24.05
C ILE A 326 -0.84 -3.50 -24.98
N ALA A 327 -2.05 -3.34 -24.43
CA ALA A 327 -3.27 -3.22 -25.23
C ALA A 327 -3.23 -2.02 -26.19
N SER A 328 -2.68 -0.89 -25.76
CA SER A 328 -2.49 0.29 -26.61
C SER A 328 -1.47 0.03 -27.71
N LEU A 329 -0.35 -0.65 -27.42
CA LEU A 329 0.63 -1.06 -28.43
C LEU A 329 0.04 -2.02 -29.47
N LEU A 330 -0.82 -2.95 -29.06
CA LEU A 330 -1.51 -3.85 -29.99
C LEU A 330 -2.47 -3.12 -30.95
N LYS A 331 -2.93 -1.92 -30.60
CA LYS A 331 -3.78 -1.09 -31.47
C LYS A 331 -2.96 -0.14 -32.34
N GLU A 332 -1.99 0.54 -31.73
CA GLU A 332 -1.40 1.77 -32.28
C GLU A 332 0.06 1.62 -32.72
N SER A 333 0.79 0.60 -32.26
CA SER A 333 2.21 0.45 -32.61
C SER A 333 2.39 0.09 -34.10
N PRO A 334 3.39 0.68 -34.78
CA PRO A 334 3.82 0.22 -36.09
C PRO A 334 4.26 -1.26 -36.10
N SER A 335 4.68 -1.79 -34.95
CA SER A 335 5.16 -3.16 -34.75
C SER A 335 4.12 -4.08 -34.10
N LYS A 336 2.83 -3.70 -34.09
CA LYS A 336 1.77 -4.40 -33.36
C LYS A 336 1.68 -5.92 -33.61
N GLU A 337 1.84 -6.37 -34.85
CA GLU A 337 1.85 -7.81 -35.17
C GLU A 337 3.06 -8.56 -34.57
N ALA A 338 4.24 -7.92 -34.55
CA ALA A 338 5.44 -8.49 -33.95
C ALA A 338 5.30 -8.54 -32.42
N ILE A 339 4.74 -7.49 -31.81
CA ILE A 339 4.43 -7.43 -30.38
C ILE A 339 3.42 -8.52 -30.01
N PHE A 340 2.37 -8.73 -30.81
CA PHE A 340 1.41 -9.81 -30.61
C PHE A 340 2.07 -11.19 -30.64
N LYS A 341 2.94 -11.48 -31.63
CA LYS A 341 3.69 -12.75 -31.68
C LYS A 341 4.55 -12.95 -30.43
N ARG A 342 5.18 -11.90 -29.92
CA ARG A 342 5.97 -11.95 -28.68
C ARG A 342 5.09 -12.17 -27.45
N LEU A 343 3.92 -11.55 -27.38
CA LEU A 343 2.95 -11.78 -26.31
C LEU A 343 2.46 -13.25 -26.31
N LEU A 344 2.14 -13.82 -27.47
CA LEU A 344 1.79 -15.24 -27.59
C LEU A 344 2.92 -16.16 -27.13
N GLN A 345 4.18 -15.84 -27.46
CA GLN A 345 5.34 -16.59 -26.95
C GLN A 345 5.47 -16.48 -25.44
N TRP A 346 5.20 -15.31 -24.88
CA TRP A 346 5.23 -15.09 -23.44
C TRP A 346 4.09 -15.84 -22.74
N ILE A 347 2.86 -15.83 -23.27
CA ILE A 347 1.72 -16.65 -22.78
C ILE A 347 2.13 -18.12 -22.75
N LYS A 348 2.72 -18.61 -23.85
CA LYS A 348 3.15 -20.02 -23.99
C LYS A 348 4.22 -20.44 -22.97
N SER A 349 5.03 -19.49 -22.47
CA SER A 349 6.04 -19.77 -21.44
C SER A 349 5.50 -19.79 -20.01
N GLN A 350 4.25 -19.39 -19.78
CA GLN A 350 3.67 -19.36 -18.44
C GLN A 350 3.40 -20.78 -17.92
N GLN A 351 3.59 -20.97 -16.61
CA GLN A 351 3.41 -22.27 -15.94
C GLN A 351 2.29 -22.27 -14.89
N LEU A 352 1.65 -21.11 -14.68
CA LEU A 352 0.64 -20.86 -13.65
C LEU A 352 -0.65 -20.36 -14.30
N GLU A 353 -1.79 -20.95 -13.90
CA GLU A 353 -3.12 -20.64 -14.43
C GLU A 353 -3.43 -19.15 -14.25
N SER A 354 -3.11 -18.60 -13.09
CA SER A 354 -3.36 -17.18 -12.80
C SER A 354 -2.52 -16.26 -13.69
N MET A 355 -1.27 -16.62 -14.00
CA MET A 355 -0.42 -15.85 -14.92
C MET A 355 -0.87 -15.96 -16.37
N VAL A 356 -1.38 -17.11 -16.81
CA VAL A 356 -2.00 -17.23 -18.14
C VAL A 356 -3.22 -16.32 -18.23
N ALA A 357 -4.10 -16.32 -17.22
CA ALA A 357 -5.26 -15.42 -17.19
C ALA A 357 -4.85 -13.94 -17.27
N VAL A 358 -3.87 -13.52 -16.45
CA VAL A 358 -3.30 -12.16 -16.50
C VAL A 358 -2.74 -11.81 -17.89
N SER A 359 -2.11 -12.77 -18.56
CA SER A 359 -1.50 -12.56 -19.88
C SER A 359 -2.53 -12.38 -21.01
N LEU A 360 -3.78 -12.83 -20.81
CA LEU A 360 -4.88 -12.66 -21.77
C LEU A 360 -5.58 -11.30 -21.62
N LEU A 361 -5.51 -10.67 -20.45
CA LEU A 361 -6.16 -9.38 -20.18
C LEU A 361 -5.77 -8.25 -21.16
N PRO A 362 -4.50 -8.09 -21.58
CA PRO A 362 -4.14 -7.10 -22.60
C PRO A 362 -4.85 -7.31 -23.94
N LEU A 363 -5.12 -8.57 -24.32
CA LEU A 363 -5.84 -8.89 -25.56
C LEU A 363 -7.32 -8.50 -25.44
N VAL A 364 -7.96 -8.83 -24.31
CA VAL A 364 -9.33 -8.40 -24.01
C VAL A 364 -9.42 -6.89 -24.09
N LYS A 365 -8.52 -6.19 -23.40
CA LYS A 365 -8.46 -4.73 -23.36
C LYS A 365 -8.23 -4.08 -24.72
N ALA A 366 -7.45 -4.72 -25.59
CA ALA A 366 -7.22 -4.25 -26.96
C ALA A 366 -8.48 -4.35 -27.83
N LEU A 367 -9.35 -5.34 -27.55
CA LEU A 367 -10.57 -5.62 -28.32
C LEU A 367 -11.80 -4.85 -27.87
N GLU A 368 -11.80 -4.24 -26.66
CA GLU A 368 -12.95 -3.49 -26.11
C GLU A 368 -13.40 -2.29 -26.96
N LYS A 369 -12.52 -1.69 -27.77
CA LYS A 369 -12.80 -0.53 -28.62
C LYS A 369 -12.02 -0.59 -29.93
N ASN A 370 -12.66 -0.23 -31.05
CA ASN A 370 -12.06 -0.13 -32.39
C ASN A 370 -11.50 -1.45 -32.93
N ARG A 371 -12.38 -2.45 -33.11
CA ARG A 371 -12.03 -3.79 -33.63
C ARG A 371 -11.21 -3.76 -34.92
N ASP A 372 -11.46 -2.79 -35.81
CA ASP A 372 -10.74 -2.62 -37.08
C ASP A 372 -9.22 -2.47 -36.90
N GLN A 373 -8.76 -1.97 -35.75
CA GLN A 373 -7.32 -1.77 -35.47
C GLN A 373 -6.59 -3.07 -35.09
N VAL A 374 -7.36 -4.12 -34.75
CA VAL A 374 -6.87 -5.38 -34.18
C VAL A 374 -7.35 -6.62 -34.97
N GLU A 375 -7.76 -6.45 -36.23
CA GLU A 375 -8.21 -7.56 -37.11
C GLU A 375 -7.17 -8.67 -37.31
N TYR A 376 -5.88 -8.37 -37.12
CA TYR A 376 -4.80 -9.33 -37.23
C TYR A 376 -4.73 -10.32 -36.04
N LEU A 377 -5.46 -10.06 -34.95
CA LEU A 377 -5.57 -10.97 -33.81
C LEU A 377 -6.41 -12.19 -34.21
N GLN A 378 -5.83 -13.37 -34.05
CA GLN A 378 -6.46 -14.63 -34.46
C GLN A 378 -6.70 -15.50 -33.24
N ILE A 379 -7.97 -15.85 -32.98
CA ILE A 379 -8.37 -16.64 -31.81
C ILE A 379 -7.67 -18.00 -31.76
N ASP A 380 -7.50 -18.66 -32.90
CA ASP A 380 -6.81 -19.96 -33.00
C ASP A 380 -5.36 -19.86 -32.51
N LYS A 381 -4.65 -18.80 -32.90
CA LYS A 381 -3.27 -18.56 -32.44
C LYS A 381 -3.20 -18.27 -30.95
N ILE A 382 -4.20 -17.57 -30.40
CA ILE A 382 -4.30 -17.32 -28.96
C ILE A 382 -4.49 -18.66 -28.23
N ILE A 383 -5.45 -19.48 -28.66
CA ILE A 383 -5.74 -20.80 -28.08
C ILE A 383 -4.53 -21.76 -28.17
N GLU A 384 -3.83 -21.78 -29.31
CA GLU A 384 -2.61 -22.57 -29.51
C GLU A 384 -1.49 -22.16 -28.54
N SER A 385 -1.42 -20.88 -28.18
CA SER A 385 -0.41 -20.35 -27.27
C SER A 385 -0.66 -20.70 -25.80
N ILE A 386 -1.90 -21.03 -25.40
CA ILE A 386 -2.26 -21.29 -24.00
C ILE A 386 -1.66 -22.63 -23.54
N PRO A 387 -0.75 -22.65 -22.55
CA PRO A 387 -0.06 -23.87 -22.13
C PRO A 387 -0.87 -24.73 -21.16
N LEU A 388 -1.78 -24.12 -20.39
CA LEU A 388 -2.66 -24.75 -19.41
C LEU A 388 -3.97 -23.97 -19.32
N THR A 389 -5.07 -24.65 -18.95
CA THR A 389 -6.39 -24.01 -18.79
C THR A 389 -6.94 -24.16 -17.38
N SER A 390 -7.85 -23.25 -17.05
CA SER A 390 -8.75 -23.25 -15.89
C SER A 390 -10.09 -22.69 -16.37
N VAL A 391 -11.15 -22.82 -15.57
CA VAL A 391 -12.45 -22.22 -15.97
C VAL A 391 -12.35 -20.70 -16.17
N VAL A 392 -11.46 -20.02 -15.43
CA VAL A 392 -11.20 -18.57 -15.61
C VAL A 392 -10.63 -18.29 -17.00
N ILE A 393 -9.62 -19.05 -17.42
CA ILE A 393 -8.99 -18.92 -18.74
C ILE A 393 -9.99 -19.24 -19.85
N GLU A 394 -10.77 -20.31 -19.68
CA GLU A 394 -11.78 -20.72 -20.65
C GLU A 394 -12.83 -19.62 -20.85
N ARG A 395 -13.32 -18.99 -19.77
CA ARG A 395 -14.23 -17.84 -19.85
C ARG A 395 -13.61 -16.58 -20.46
N LEU A 396 -12.32 -16.33 -20.24
CA LEU A 396 -11.61 -15.24 -20.92
C LEU A 396 -11.49 -15.51 -22.43
N VAL A 397 -11.28 -16.76 -22.84
CA VAL A 397 -11.25 -17.13 -24.27
C VAL A 397 -12.64 -17.06 -24.88
N ASP A 398 -13.70 -17.47 -24.16
CA ASP A 398 -15.10 -17.27 -24.58
C ASP A 398 -15.37 -15.78 -24.85
N GLU A 399 -14.91 -14.89 -23.96
CA GLU A 399 -15.03 -13.44 -24.15
C GLU A 399 -14.21 -12.92 -25.34
N LEU A 400 -12.96 -13.37 -25.51
CA LEU A 400 -12.16 -13.01 -26.69
C LEU A 400 -12.83 -13.47 -28.00
N SER A 401 -13.42 -14.66 -27.99
CA SER A 401 -14.17 -15.24 -29.11
C SER A 401 -15.41 -14.38 -29.44
N TYR A 402 -16.15 -13.98 -28.40
CA TYR A 402 -17.28 -13.07 -28.51
C TYR A 402 -16.87 -11.71 -29.12
N LEU A 403 -15.83 -11.08 -28.60
CA LEU A 403 -15.34 -9.78 -29.09
C LEU A 403 -14.81 -9.85 -30.53
N LEU A 404 -14.20 -10.96 -30.90
CA LEU A 404 -13.76 -11.25 -32.28
C LEU A 404 -14.90 -11.74 -33.18
N GLY A 405 -16.11 -11.97 -32.66
CA GLY A 405 -17.22 -12.52 -33.45
C GLY A 405 -16.88 -13.85 -34.14
N VAL A 406 -16.03 -14.68 -33.51
CA VAL A 406 -15.65 -16.00 -34.00
C VAL A 406 -16.07 -17.01 -32.95
N ASP A 407 -16.83 -18.03 -33.35
CA ASP A 407 -17.11 -19.16 -32.47
C ASP A 407 -15.86 -20.04 -32.36
N SER A 408 -15.39 -20.26 -31.14
CA SER A 408 -14.21 -21.08 -30.88
C SER A 408 -14.40 -21.89 -29.60
N LYS A 409 -13.74 -23.04 -29.53
CA LYS A 409 -13.75 -23.88 -28.33
C LYS A 409 -12.34 -23.99 -27.79
N THR A 410 -12.17 -23.64 -26.52
CA THR A 410 -10.90 -23.83 -25.81
C THR A 410 -10.69 -25.31 -25.49
N PRO A 411 -9.64 -25.97 -26.02
CA PRO A 411 -9.30 -27.32 -25.60
C PRO A 411 -8.91 -27.32 -24.12
N SER A 412 -9.50 -28.21 -23.32
CA SER A 412 -9.13 -28.32 -21.90
C SER A 412 -7.70 -28.83 -21.77
N LYS A 413 -6.84 -28.01 -21.17
CA LYS A 413 -5.45 -28.34 -20.77
C LYS A 413 -5.31 -28.19 -19.25
N ARG A 414 -6.37 -28.54 -18.51
CA ARG A 414 -6.39 -28.49 -17.04
C ARG A 414 -5.39 -29.52 -16.48
N LYS A 415 -4.63 -29.12 -15.46
CA LYS A 415 -3.67 -30.02 -14.80
C LYS A 415 -4.40 -30.98 -13.87
N ILE A 416 -4.12 -32.27 -14.01
CA ILE A 416 -4.52 -33.28 -13.03
C ILE A 416 -3.55 -33.17 -11.85
N ILE A 417 -4.10 -33.05 -10.64
CA ILE A 417 -3.31 -32.99 -9.40
C ILE A 417 -3.28 -34.34 -8.69
N ASN A 418 -2.22 -34.55 -7.92
CA ASN A 418 -2.13 -35.74 -7.07
C ASN A 418 -2.97 -35.56 -5.81
N PRO A 419 -3.71 -36.59 -5.38
CA PRO A 419 -4.40 -36.55 -4.10
C PRO A 419 -3.38 -36.48 -2.96
N VAL A 420 -3.66 -35.66 -1.95
CA VAL A 420 -2.76 -35.44 -0.82
C VAL A 420 -2.48 -36.77 -0.07
N PRO A 421 -1.21 -37.17 0.11
CA PRO A 421 -0.88 -38.45 0.72
C PRO A 421 -1.18 -38.44 2.23
N SER A 422 -1.61 -39.58 2.81
CA SER A 422 -1.98 -39.69 4.23
C SER A 422 -0.98 -39.11 5.25
N PRO A 423 0.36 -39.24 5.12
CA PRO A 423 1.30 -38.68 6.09
C PRO A 423 1.49 -37.16 5.98
N TYR A 424 1.03 -36.51 4.90
CA TYR A 424 1.25 -35.08 4.72
C TYR A 424 0.46 -34.26 5.74
N GLY A 425 1.15 -33.49 6.58
CA GLY A 425 0.53 -32.41 7.33
C GLY A 425 0.53 -31.14 6.49
N THR A 426 -0.48 -30.29 6.65
CA THR A 426 -0.48 -28.97 5.97
C THR A 426 0.82 -28.22 6.28
N ASN A 427 1.45 -27.67 5.24
CA ASN A 427 2.70 -26.95 5.36
C ASN A 427 2.57 -25.79 6.38
N LYS A 428 3.52 -25.70 7.32
CA LYS A 428 3.52 -24.70 8.41
C LYS A 428 3.71 -23.27 7.90
N PHE A 429 4.54 -23.09 6.87
CA PHE A 429 4.75 -21.80 6.23
C PHE A 429 3.46 -21.34 5.57
N PHE A 430 2.86 -22.20 4.74
CA PHE A 430 1.57 -21.96 4.11
C PHE A 430 0.51 -21.54 5.14
N GLN A 431 0.30 -22.33 6.19
CA GLN A 431 -0.70 -22.03 7.24
C GLN A 431 -0.47 -20.67 7.90
N LYS A 432 0.79 -20.30 8.13
CA LYS A 432 1.14 -19.07 8.84
C LYS A 432 0.99 -17.83 7.97
N TYR A 433 1.26 -17.93 6.67
CA TYR A 433 1.45 -16.77 5.81
C TYR A 433 0.47 -16.64 4.64
N ILE A 434 -0.43 -17.61 4.42
CA ILE A 434 -1.34 -17.58 3.26
C ILE A 434 -2.15 -16.28 3.16
N SER A 435 -2.67 -15.76 4.27
CA SER A 435 -3.43 -14.50 4.31
C SER A 435 -2.56 -13.25 4.16
N GLY A 436 -1.23 -13.39 4.18
CA GLY A 436 -0.29 -12.34 3.81
C GLY A 436 0.02 -12.33 2.31
N PHE A 437 -0.03 -13.49 1.64
CA PHE A 437 0.22 -13.61 0.21
C PHE A 437 -1.05 -13.49 -0.65
N LEU A 438 -2.22 -13.84 -0.10
CA LEU A 438 -3.54 -13.75 -0.74
C LEU A 438 -4.54 -13.03 0.17
N ALA A 439 -5.59 -12.48 -0.43
CA ALA A 439 -6.71 -11.92 0.31
C ALA A 439 -7.33 -12.98 1.26
N PRO A 440 -7.72 -12.61 2.50
CA PRO A 440 -8.26 -13.55 3.49
C PRO A 440 -9.43 -14.41 2.98
N ILE A 441 -10.23 -13.87 2.05
CA ILE A 441 -11.37 -14.55 1.44
C ILE A 441 -11.02 -15.90 0.80
N TYR A 442 -9.78 -16.11 0.31
CA TYR A 442 -9.35 -17.41 -0.22
C TYR A 442 -9.35 -18.49 0.87
N LEU A 443 -8.82 -18.15 2.06
CA LEU A 443 -8.79 -19.07 3.18
C LEU A 443 -10.20 -19.29 3.76
N GLU A 444 -11.02 -18.23 3.84
CA GLU A 444 -12.42 -18.35 4.26
C GLU A 444 -13.22 -19.28 3.34
N ARG A 445 -13.03 -19.15 2.01
CA ARG A 445 -13.64 -20.02 1.00
C ARG A 445 -13.13 -21.45 1.12
N ALA A 446 -11.83 -21.65 1.30
CA ALA A 446 -11.25 -22.97 1.55
C ALA A 446 -11.92 -23.64 2.76
N GLN A 447 -12.00 -22.94 3.89
CA GLN A 447 -12.65 -23.43 5.11
C GLN A 447 -14.15 -23.70 4.91
N LYS A 448 -14.83 -22.90 4.10
CA LYS A 448 -16.23 -23.13 3.75
C LYS A 448 -16.42 -24.38 2.88
N VAL A 449 -15.49 -24.68 1.97
CA VAL A 449 -15.49 -25.97 1.26
C VAL A 449 -15.26 -27.13 2.24
N GLU A 450 -14.35 -26.98 3.21
CA GLU A 450 -14.13 -28.03 4.23
C GLU A 450 -15.37 -28.29 5.07
N SER A 451 -16.05 -27.24 5.51
CA SER A 451 -17.27 -27.37 6.31
C SER A 451 -18.44 -27.98 5.53
N LEU A 452 -18.58 -27.63 4.25
CA LEU A 452 -19.62 -28.18 3.38
C LEU A 452 -19.39 -29.65 3.01
N THR A 453 -18.14 -30.05 2.82
CA THR A 453 -17.81 -31.37 2.27
C THR A 453 -17.36 -32.38 3.32
N GLY A 454 -16.96 -31.92 4.52
CA GLY A 454 -16.31 -32.75 5.53
C GLY A 454 -14.91 -33.23 5.13
N ARG A 455 -14.31 -32.66 4.08
CA ARG A 455 -13.01 -33.07 3.53
C ARG A 455 -11.99 -31.95 3.69
N SER A 456 -10.72 -32.32 3.87
CA SER A 456 -9.63 -31.35 4.10
C SER A 456 -9.16 -30.64 2.81
N PHE A 457 -9.97 -29.73 2.28
CA PHE A 457 -9.63 -28.88 1.14
C PHE A 457 -8.35 -28.06 1.36
N THR A 458 -8.18 -27.42 2.52
CA THR A 458 -7.00 -26.60 2.82
C THR A 458 -5.72 -27.42 2.78
N ARG A 459 -5.81 -28.69 3.20
CA ARG A 459 -4.71 -29.66 3.15
C ARG A 459 -4.36 -30.05 1.71
N GLN A 460 -5.36 -30.30 0.86
CA GLN A 460 -5.15 -30.56 -0.57
C GLN A 460 -4.55 -29.35 -1.28
N TRP A 461 -5.06 -28.15 -0.99
CA TRP A 461 -4.58 -26.91 -1.58
C TRP A 461 -3.11 -26.67 -1.22
N SER A 462 -2.75 -26.78 0.07
CA SER A 462 -1.36 -26.66 0.52
C SER A 462 -0.44 -27.68 -0.15
N TYR A 463 -0.84 -28.95 -0.25
CA TYR A 463 -0.04 -29.97 -0.92
C TYR A 463 0.17 -29.65 -2.41
N THR A 464 -0.89 -29.19 -3.09
CA THR A 464 -0.82 -28.78 -4.50
C THR A 464 0.11 -27.57 -4.68
N ALA A 465 0.14 -26.65 -3.72
CA ALA A 465 1.07 -25.52 -3.74
C ALA A 465 2.52 -25.98 -3.60
N ASP A 466 2.81 -26.89 -2.66
CA ASP A 466 4.16 -27.46 -2.47
C ASP A 466 4.68 -28.14 -3.76
N GLU A 467 3.82 -28.90 -4.46
CA GLU A 467 4.16 -29.52 -5.75
C GLU A 467 4.57 -28.46 -6.79
N ILE A 468 3.80 -27.38 -6.92
CA ILE A 468 4.12 -26.29 -7.85
C ILE A 468 5.40 -25.56 -7.45
N ILE A 469 5.60 -25.28 -6.15
CA ILE A 469 6.82 -24.63 -5.64
C ILE A 469 8.05 -25.46 -6.01
N GLN A 470 7.98 -26.78 -5.85
CA GLN A 470 9.04 -27.70 -6.22
C GLN A 470 9.27 -27.72 -7.74
N GLU A 471 8.21 -27.79 -8.56
CA GLU A 471 8.29 -27.76 -10.02
C GLU A 471 8.98 -26.48 -10.55
N LEU A 472 8.68 -25.34 -9.92
CA LEU A 472 9.22 -24.03 -10.32
C LEU A 472 10.60 -23.73 -9.70
N GLY A 473 11.09 -24.58 -8.79
CA GLY A 473 12.34 -24.33 -8.05
C GLY A 473 12.29 -23.07 -7.18
N LEU A 474 11.11 -22.72 -6.68
CA LEU A 474 10.91 -21.57 -5.79
C LEU A 474 11.25 -21.95 -4.34
N LYS A 475 11.49 -20.93 -3.52
CA LYS A 475 11.67 -21.09 -2.07
C LYS A 475 10.54 -20.40 -1.33
N GLU A 476 10.05 -21.04 -0.29
CA GLU A 476 9.14 -20.41 0.66
C GLU A 476 9.92 -19.47 1.57
N GLU A 477 9.87 -18.18 1.28
CA GLU A 477 10.49 -17.16 2.10
C GLU A 477 9.60 -15.93 2.20
N VAL A 478 9.48 -15.40 3.42
CA VAL A 478 8.90 -14.08 3.66
C VAL A 478 9.83 -13.01 3.08
N GLY A 479 11.14 -13.18 3.35
CA GLY A 479 12.24 -12.39 2.81
C GLY A 479 12.02 -10.88 2.84
N ASP A 480 12.60 -10.20 1.85
CA ASP A 480 12.35 -8.78 1.58
C ASP A 480 11.00 -8.54 0.90
N VAL A 481 10.35 -9.60 0.41
CA VAL A 481 9.10 -9.51 -0.37
C VAL A 481 7.95 -8.96 0.48
N MET A 482 7.73 -9.52 1.68
CA MET A 482 6.70 -8.97 2.58
C MET A 482 7.09 -7.61 3.15
N SER A 483 8.38 -7.32 3.30
CA SER A 483 8.86 -5.99 3.69
C SER A 483 8.61 -4.94 2.59
N PHE A 484 8.69 -5.33 1.32
CA PHE A 484 8.42 -4.47 0.17
C PHE A 484 6.94 -4.04 0.08
N MET A 485 6.03 -4.89 0.55
CA MET A 485 4.62 -4.54 0.72
C MET A 485 4.42 -3.38 1.71
N GLY A 486 5.35 -3.17 2.64
CA GLY A 486 5.19 -2.23 3.76
C GLY A 486 4.59 -2.88 5.01
N GLY A 487 4.51 -2.10 6.08
CA GLY A 487 4.04 -2.54 7.40
C GLY A 487 3.35 -1.44 8.22
N HIS A 488 3.06 -1.70 9.49
CA HIS A 488 2.27 -0.82 10.35
C HIS A 488 2.76 0.64 10.46
N HIS A 489 4.07 0.88 10.34
CA HIS A 489 4.67 2.21 10.48
C HIS A 489 5.20 2.79 9.16
N SER A 490 4.75 2.25 8.02
CA SER A 490 5.22 2.64 6.69
C SER A 490 4.09 2.54 5.66
N PRO A 491 4.13 3.30 4.57
CA PRO A 491 3.15 3.14 3.49
C PRO A 491 3.08 1.70 2.99
N ILE A 492 1.85 1.19 2.83
CA ILE A 492 1.56 -0.17 2.37
C ILE A 492 1.12 -0.20 0.91
N MET A 493 1.51 -1.26 0.20
CA MET A 493 1.01 -1.63 -1.12
C MET A 493 -0.18 -2.57 -0.95
N ILE A 494 -1.38 -2.10 -1.30
CA ILE A 494 -2.60 -2.91 -1.21
C ILE A 494 -2.63 -3.90 -2.37
N GLY A 495 -2.93 -5.18 -2.09
CA GLY A 495 -3.18 -6.19 -3.11
C GLY A 495 -1.93 -6.78 -3.80
N MET A 496 -0.76 -6.68 -3.19
CA MET A 496 0.51 -7.16 -3.75
C MET A 496 0.43 -8.61 -4.27
N SER A 497 0.93 -8.86 -5.48
CA SER A 497 0.87 -10.18 -6.15
C SER A 497 2.25 -10.70 -6.52
N THR A 498 2.81 -11.56 -5.68
CA THR A 498 4.15 -12.16 -5.87
C THR A 498 4.07 -13.46 -6.66
N LYS A 499 5.20 -14.04 -7.05
CA LYS A 499 5.23 -15.40 -7.61
C LYS A 499 4.57 -16.42 -6.69
N LEU A 500 4.85 -16.35 -5.38
CA LEU A 500 4.19 -17.24 -4.40
C LEU A 500 2.68 -16.99 -4.34
N SER A 501 2.23 -15.72 -4.41
CA SER A 501 0.80 -15.40 -4.53
C SER A 501 0.19 -16.08 -5.76
N GLU A 502 0.85 -16.04 -6.92
CA GLU A 502 0.38 -16.69 -8.14
C GLU A 502 0.37 -18.23 -8.04
N VAL A 503 1.35 -18.82 -7.36
CA VAL A 503 1.36 -20.25 -7.03
C VAL A 503 0.16 -20.60 -6.17
N TYR A 504 -0.14 -19.82 -5.13
CA TYR A 504 -1.28 -20.07 -4.26
C TYR A 504 -2.62 -19.91 -4.97
N ARG A 505 -2.78 -18.92 -5.86
CA ARG A 505 -4.00 -18.80 -6.70
C ARG A 505 -4.16 -19.97 -7.65
N SER A 506 -3.08 -20.37 -8.32
CA SER A 506 -3.11 -21.46 -9.30
C SER A 506 -3.36 -22.82 -8.64
N SER A 507 -2.72 -23.10 -7.50
CA SER A 507 -3.00 -24.30 -6.70
C SER A 507 -4.43 -24.30 -6.13
N PHE A 508 -4.98 -23.15 -5.75
CA PHE A 508 -6.37 -23.02 -5.32
C PHE A 508 -7.34 -23.39 -6.44
N LEU A 509 -7.11 -22.88 -7.66
CA LEU A 509 -7.89 -23.24 -8.85
C LEU A 509 -7.83 -24.74 -9.14
N ARG A 510 -6.64 -25.35 -9.08
CA ARG A 510 -6.48 -26.80 -9.29
C ARG A 510 -7.19 -27.63 -8.22
N ALA A 511 -7.11 -27.21 -6.95
CA ALA A 511 -7.80 -27.89 -5.84
C ALA A 511 -9.33 -27.78 -5.97
N LEU A 512 -9.85 -26.60 -6.33
CA LEU A 512 -11.28 -26.40 -6.62
C LEU A 512 -11.75 -27.28 -7.77
N GLN A 513 -11.00 -27.31 -8.87
CA GLN A 513 -11.28 -28.16 -10.01
C GLN A 513 -11.37 -29.64 -9.61
N HIS A 514 -10.40 -30.13 -8.83
CA HIS A 514 -10.39 -31.50 -8.34
C HIS A 514 -11.62 -31.83 -7.47
N PHE A 515 -12.02 -30.91 -6.60
CA PHE A 515 -13.21 -31.09 -5.75
C PHE A 515 -14.51 -31.09 -6.56
N TYR A 516 -14.59 -30.24 -7.58
CA TYR A 516 -15.71 -30.20 -8.51
C TYR A 516 -15.80 -31.48 -9.36
N ASP A 517 -14.70 -31.91 -9.98
CA ASP A 517 -14.66 -33.12 -10.81
C ASP A 517 -14.97 -34.39 -10.01
N SER A 518 -14.67 -34.37 -8.71
CA SER A 518 -15.00 -35.46 -7.78
C SER A 518 -16.46 -35.40 -7.27
N GLY A 519 -17.24 -34.39 -7.67
CA GLY A 519 -18.63 -34.20 -7.25
C GLY A 519 -18.79 -33.75 -5.80
N TYR A 520 -17.76 -33.21 -5.16
CA TYR A 520 -17.82 -32.78 -3.76
C TYR A 520 -18.46 -31.40 -3.59
N ILE A 521 -18.34 -30.53 -4.58
CA ILE A 521 -18.93 -29.19 -4.57
C ILE A 521 -19.80 -28.98 -5.82
N PRO A 522 -20.90 -28.21 -5.71
CA PRO A 522 -21.75 -27.90 -6.86
C PRO A 522 -21.07 -26.90 -7.80
N ASP A 523 -21.56 -26.84 -9.04
CA ASP A 523 -21.07 -25.97 -10.10
C ASP A 523 -21.04 -24.49 -9.68
N GLU A 524 -22.13 -23.98 -9.09
CA GLU A 524 -22.20 -22.58 -8.65
C GLU A 524 -21.09 -22.21 -7.65
N THR A 525 -20.79 -23.09 -6.69
CA THR A 525 -19.72 -22.87 -5.71
C THR A 525 -18.34 -22.93 -6.37
N TYR A 526 -18.14 -23.89 -7.28
CA TYR A 526 -16.89 -24.00 -8.03
C TYR A 526 -16.62 -22.73 -8.85
N LEU A 527 -17.61 -22.26 -9.62
CA LEU A 527 -17.50 -21.08 -10.47
C LEU A 527 -17.29 -19.80 -9.65
N GLU A 528 -18.10 -19.56 -8.62
CA GLU A 528 -17.94 -18.37 -7.75
C GLU A 528 -16.54 -18.28 -7.14
N TYR A 529 -16.00 -19.43 -6.71
CA TYR A 529 -14.69 -19.44 -6.06
C TYR A 529 -13.55 -19.36 -7.06
N ALA A 530 -13.68 -20.02 -8.22
CA ALA A 530 -12.66 -19.96 -9.26
C ALA A 530 -12.54 -18.55 -9.87
N TYR A 531 -13.65 -17.87 -10.14
CA TYR A 531 -13.65 -16.55 -10.77
C TYR A 531 -12.95 -15.46 -9.95
N SER A 532 -12.86 -15.61 -8.62
CA SER A 532 -12.08 -14.68 -7.77
C SER A 532 -10.58 -14.66 -8.02
N ALA A 533 -10.05 -15.62 -8.78
CA ALA A 533 -8.65 -15.61 -9.22
C ALA A 533 -8.39 -14.58 -10.33
N LEU A 534 -9.43 -14.05 -10.99
CA LEU A 534 -9.27 -12.95 -11.94
C LEU A 534 -9.05 -11.63 -11.16
N PRO A 535 -8.00 -10.85 -11.49
CA PRO A 535 -7.62 -9.68 -10.69
C PRO A 535 -8.37 -8.40 -11.06
N ILE A 536 -9.30 -8.46 -12.03
CA ILE A 536 -9.99 -7.29 -12.54
C ILE A 536 -11.38 -7.66 -13.07
N GLU A 537 -12.33 -6.75 -12.87
CA GLU A 537 -13.68 -6.81 -13.43
C GLU A 537 -13.69 -6.03 -14.76
N LEU A 538 -14.07 -6.68 -15.87
CA LEU A 538 -13.81 -6.13 -17.21
C LEU A 538 -14.73 -4.95 -17.54
N SER A 539 -15.94 -4.90 -16.99
CA SER A 539 -16.83 -3.75 -17.16
C SER A 539 -16.29 -2.52 -16.47
N TYR A 540 -15.86 -2.64 -15.22
CA TYR A 540 -15.30 -1.52 -14.46
C TYR A 540 -13.99 -1.03 -15.07
N TRP A 541 -13.19 -1.93 -15.65
CA TRP A 541 -11.94 -1.55 -16.32
C TRP A 541 -12.14 -0.62 -17.53
N LYS A 542 -13.34 -0.61 -18.14
CA LYS A 542 -13.67 0.28 -19.27
C LYS A 542 -13.91 1.73 -18.84
N VAL A 543 -14.27 1.92 -17.58
CA VAL A 543 -14.58 3.22 -17.00
C VAL A 543 -13.28 3.91 -16.60
N LYS A 544 -13.20 5.21 -16.82
CA LYS A 544 -12.09 6.05 -16.38
C LYS A 544 -12.52 6.89 -15.17
N PRO A 545 -11.62 7.11 -14.20
CA PRO A 545 -11.88 8.02 -13.10
C PRO A 545 -12.07 9.46 -13.61
N CYS A 546 -13.07 10.13 -13.05
CA CYS A 546 -13.23 11.57 -13.13
C CYS A 546 -12.31 12.30 -12.15
N ARG A 547 -12.32 13.64 -12.19
CA ARG A 547 -11.82 14.48 -11.09
C ARG A 547 -12.89 14.64 -10.02
N ALA A 548 -12.49 14.96 -8.79
CA ALA A 548 -13.45 15.23 -7.73
C ALA A 548 -14.37 16.41 -8.13
N PRO A 549 -15.70 16.22 -8.14
CA PRO A 549 -16.62 17.28 -8.55
C PRO A 549 -16.48 18.54 -7.69
N HIS A 550 -16.74 19.72 -8.26
CA HIS A 550 -16.67 20.98 -7.51
C HIS A 550 -17.63 21.06 -6.31
N TRP A 551 -18.71 20.29 -6.34
CA TRP A 551 -19.70 20.17 -5.26
C TRP A 551 -19.34 19.10 -4.22
N TRP A 552 -18.25 18.34 -4.40
CA TRP A 552 -17.84 17.29 -3.46
C TRP A 552 -17.61 17.83 -2.03
N PRO A 553 -17.91 17.06 -0.96
CA PRO A 553 -17.71 17.51 0.42
C PRO A 553 -16.30 18.04 0.68
N LYS A 554 -16.21 19.19 1.36
CA LYS A 554 -14.95 19.82 1.75
C LYS A 554 -14.95 20.29 3.20
N LEU A 555 -13.79 20.23 3.84
CA LEU A 555 -13.58 20.81 5.17
C LEU A 555 -13.41 22.32 5.10
N SER A 556 -13.80 23.02 6.17
CA SER A 556 -13.50 24.44 6.35
C SER A 556 -12.04 24.62 6.82
N SER A 557 -11.43 25.79 6.57
CA SER A 557 -10.02 26.09 6.86
C SER A 557 -9.66 26.21 8.36
N ILE A 558 -10.50 25.72 9.26
CA ILE A 558 -10.30 25.84 10.70
C ILE A 558 -9.29 24.77 11.16
N LYS A 559 -8.04 25.19 11.36
CA LYS A 559 -6.96 24.37 11.95
C LYS A 559 -7.36 23.92 13.36
N VAL A 560 -7.82 22.68 13.51
CA VAL A 560 -7.93 22.02 14.82
C VAL A 560 -6.53 21.55 15.21
N LYS A 561 -5.69 22.44 15.75
CA LYS A 561 -4.30 22.10 16.12
C LYS A 561 -4.02 22.07 17.62
N THR A 562 -4.99 22.22 18.51
CA THR A 562 -4.63 22.47 19.93
C THR A 562 -5.56 21.97 21.04
N GLU A 563 -6.57 21.12 20.80
CA GLU A 563 -7.34 20.59 21.94
C GLU A 563 -7.57 19.08 21.86
N THR A 564 -7.42 18.42 23.01
CA THR A 564 -7.64 17.00 23.33
C THR A 564 -9.06 16.48 23.01
N ARG A 565 -9.90 17.28 22.34
CA ARG A 565 -11.20 16.92 21.79
C ARG A 565 -11.32 17.57 20.41
N LEU A 566 -11.40 16.76 19.36
CA LEU A 566 -11.83 17.20 18.04
C LEU A 566 -13.25 17.79 18.16
N ASP A 567 -13.37 19.12 18.05
CA ASP A 567 -14.67 19.78 17.96
C ASP A 567 -15.22 19.61 16.53
N LEU A 568 -15.85 18.47 16.29
CA LEU A 568 -16.45 18.09 15.00
C LEU A 568 -17.50 19.09 14.52
N SER A 569 -18.08 19.90 15.42
CA SER A 569 -19.06 20.92 15.05
C SER A 569 -18.45 22.09 14.26
N ARG A 570 -17.12 22.24 14.27
CA ARG A 570 -16.39 23.32 13.57
C ARG A 570 -15.74 22.88 12.26
N ALA A 571 -15.84 21.60 11.88
CA ALA A 571 -15.20 21.08 10.66
C ALA A 571 -15.81 21.64 9.36
N GLY A 572 -17.00 22.26 9.40
CA GLY A 572 -17.68 22.81 8.21
C GLY A 572 -18.30 21.77 7.27
N LEU A 573 -18.18 20.49 7.61
CA LEU A 573 -18.69 19.38 6.79
C LEU A 573 -20.21 19.39 6.71
N LYS A 574 -20.89 19.74 7.81
CA LYS A 574 -22.36 19.78 7.88
C LYS A 574 -22.94 20.75 6.86
N GLU A 575 -22.40 21.97 6.79
CA GLU A 575 -22.81 22.98 5.81
C GLU A 575 -22.55 22.49 4.38
N SER A 576 -21.42 21.83 4.13
CA SER A 576 -21.09 21.26 2.83
C SER A 576 -22.09 20.17 2.41
N VAL A 577 -22.46 19.27 3.32
CA VAL A 577 -23.45 18.21 3.06
C VAL A 577 -24.85 18.79 2.86
N ASP A 578 -25.25 19.75 3.70
CA ASP A 578 -26.52 20.46 3.56
C ASP A 578 -26.64 21.14 2.19
N GLN A 579 -25.56 21.75 1.70
CA GLN A 579 -25.52 22.34 0.37
C GLN A 579 -25.72 21.28 -0.71
N ILE A 580 -25.04 20.14 -0.64
CA ILE A 580 -25.19 19.04 -1.61
C ILE A 580 -26.64 18.55 -1.66
N ILE A 581 -27.26 18.33 -0.51
CA ILE A 581 -28.64 17.80 -0.43
C ILE A 581 -29.67 18.85 -0.85
N LYS A 582 -29.44 20.13 -0.53
CA LYS A 582 -30.36 21.23 -0.90
C LYS A 582 -30.17 21.72 -2.33
N HIS A 583 -29.06 21.36 -2.99
CA HIS A 583 -28.78 21.80 -4.35
C HIS A 583 -29.70 21.09 -5.35
N LYS A 584 -30.78 21.77 -5.73
CA LYS A 584 -31.71 21.30 -6.75
C LYS A 584 -31.24 21.70 -8.15
N ASN A 585 -30.34 20.91 -8.73
CA ASN A 585 -30.07 20.94 -10.17
C ASN A 585 -30.93 19.87 -10.88
N ASP A 586 -30.65 19.62 -12.16
CA ASP A 586 -31.26 18.53 -12.94
C ASP A 586 -31.08 17.14 -12.29
N TYR A 587 -30.08 16.99 -11.41
CA TYR A 587 -29.78 15.75 -10.69
C TYR A 587 -29.73 15.96 -9.17
N THR A 588 -30.25 14.97 -8.45
CA THR A 588 -30.16 14.81 -7.00
C THR A 588 -29.13 13.73 -6.68
N VAL A 589 -28.25 13.96 -5.70
CA VAL A 589 -27.31 12.95 -5.21
C VAL A 589 -28.06 11.91 -4.39
N LEU A 590 -28.05 10.65 -4.83
CA LEU A 590 -28.59 9.53 -4.04
C LEU A 590 -27.53 8.92 -3.14
N ALA A 591 -26.30 8.81 -3.60
CA ALA A 591 -25.22 8.35 -2.75
C ALA A 591 -23.91 9.04 -3.07
N LEU A 592 -23.08 9.23 -2.04
CA LEU A 592 -21.65 9.47 -2.19
C LEU A 592 -20.89 8.74 -1.09
N GLU A 593 -19.69 8.29 -1.44
CA GLU A 593 -18.74 7.73 -0.49
C GLU A 593 -17.32 8.08 -0.91
N GLY A 594 -16.47 8.48 0.03
CA GLY A 594 -15.12 8.87 -0.30
C GLY A 594 -14.40 9.66 0.76
N ALA A 595 -13.15 10.01 0.45
CA ALA A 595 -12.40 10.99 1.20
C ALA A 595 -13.05 12.38 1.07
N VAL A 596 -13.13 13.11 2.19
CA VAL A 596 -13.55 14.51 2.19
C VAL A 596 -12.38 15.37 1.76
N LYS A 597 -12.62 16.37 0.92
CA LYS A 597 -11.58 17.28 0.43
C LYS A 597 -10.99 18.10 1.60
N PRO A 598 -9.68 18.05 1.84
CA PRO A 598 -9.05 18.89 2.85
C PRO A 598 -9.13 20.38 2.49
N ALA A 599 -9.01 21.25 3.49
CA ALA A 599 -9.11 22.69 3.28
C ALA A 599 -7.96 23.27 2.44
N THR A 600 -6.78 22.67 2.48
CA THR A 600 -5.61 23.07 1.67
C THR A 600 -5.59 22.43 0.28
N GLY A 601 -6.52 21.51 0.00
CA GLY A 601 -6.57 20.73 -1.24
C GLY A 601 -6.08 19.31 -1.06
N TRP A 602 -6.07 18.54 -2.15
CA TRP A 602 -5.78 17.10 -2.14
C TRP A 602 -4.32 16.75 -1.84
N ASN A 603 -3.41 17.73 -1.94
CA ASN A 603 -1.97 17.49 -2.01
C ASN A 603 -1.18 17.95 -0.76
N GLU A 604 -1.75 18.82 0.08
CA GLU A 604 -1.01 19.51 1.16
C GLU A 604 -1.38 19.05 2.59
N ASP A 605 -2.52 18.36 2.77
CA ASP A 605 -2.94 17.82 4.07
C ASP A 605 -3.06 16.29 4.02
N THR A 606 -2.81 15.63 5.15
CA THR A 606 -3.20 14.22 5.35
C THR A 606 -4.71 14.11 5.22
N LEU A 607 -5.18 13.28 4.29
CA LEU A 607 -6.58 12.88 4.27
C LEU A 607 -6.88 12.20 5.61
N ASP A 608 -7.91 12.69 6.28
CA ASP A 608 -8.22 12.30 7.65
C ASP A 608 -9.72 12.09 7.87
N THR A 609 -10.55 12.35 6.84
CA THR A 609 -12.00 12.32 6.97
C THR A 609 -12.62 11.52 5.84
N LEU A 610 -13.47 10.56 6.20
CA LEU A 610 -14.30 9.77 5.28
C LEU A 610 -15.76 10.09 5.48
N ILE A 611 -16.51 10.10 4.39
CA ILE A 611 -17.96 10.26 4.41
C ILE A 611 -18.62 9.15 3.61
N HIS A 612 -19.71 8.62 4.15
CA HIS A 612 -20.73 7.89 3.42
C HIS A 612 -22.05 8.64 3.61
N LEU A 613 -22.75 8.90 2.53
CA LEU A 613 -24.06 9.54 2.53
C LEU A 613 -24.93 8.78 1.54
N VAL A 614 -25.96 8.10 2.03
CA VAL A 614 -26.87 7.30 1.19
C VAL A 614 -28.31 7.70 1.45
N ALA A 615 -29.00 8.01 0.36
CA ALA A 615 -30.40 8.37 0.34
C ALA A 615 -31.26 7.11 0.40
N PHE A 616 -32.37 7.23 1.12
CA PHE A 616 -33.43 6.24 1.15
C PHE A 616 -34.77 6.96 1.11
N SER A 617 -35.79 6.26 0.62
CA SER A 617 -37.16 6.75 0.70
C SER A 617 -37.85 6.15 1.92
N TYR A 618 -38.78 6.86 2.54
CA TYR A 618 -39.36 6.39 3.81
C TYR A 618 -40.82 6.80 4.05
N LYS A 619 -41.45 6.08 4.97
CA LYS A 619 -42.71 6.42 5.65
C LYS A 619 -42.53 6.32 7.16
N VAL A 620 -43.29 7.14 7.89
CA VAL A 620 -43.32 7.13 9.36
C VAL A 620 -44.71 6.71 9.80
N VAL A 621 -44.81 5.60 10.50
CA VAL A 621 -46.08 5.00 10.94
C VAL A 621 -46.41 5.27 12.41
N GLY A 622 -45.49 5.89 13.16
CA GLY A 622 -45.60 6.15 14.59
C GLY A 622 -44.50 7.08 15.12
N GLY A 623 -44.40 7.19 16.45
CA GLY A 623 -43.49 8.15 17.13
C GLY A 623 -42.13 7.59 17.53
N ASN A 624 -41.95 6.26 17.49
CA ASN A 624 -40.73 5.57 17.88
C ASN A 624 -39.80 5.42 16.66
N ILE A 625 -39.01 6.47 16.41
CA ILE A 625 -38.06 6.50 15.29
C ILE A 625 -36.70 5.96 15.76
N PRO A 626 -36.06 5.07 14.99
CA PRO A 626 -34.74 4.52 15.31
C PRO A 626 -33.66 5.59 15.34
N ASP A 627 -32.54 5.27 15.98
CA ASP A 627 -31.39 6.17 15.96
C ASP A 627 -30.68 6.18 14.58
N ALA A 628 -29.79 7.14 14.39
CA ALA A 628 -29.12 7.32 13.10
C ALA A 628 -28.15 6.19 12.76
N GLN A 629 -27.57 5.53 13.76
CA GLN A 629 -26.64 4.44 13.55
C GLN A 629 -27.39 3.20 13.07
N GLU A 630 -28.50 2.83 13.72
CA GLU A 630 -29.33 1.68 13.33
C GLU A 630 -29.80 1.79 11.86
N VAL A 631 -30.24 2.98 11.44
CA VAL A 631 -30.64 3.22 10.05
C VAL A 631 -29.44 3.17 9.10
N ALA A 632 -28.30 3.74 9.48
CA ALA A 632 -27.10 3.76 8.63
C ALA A 632 -26.53 2.34 8.43
N GLU A 633 -26.52 1.49 9.45
CA GLU A 633 -26.05 0.10 9.36
C GLU A 633 -26.84 -0.71 8.32
N ILE A 634 -28.12 -0.40 8.14
CA ILE A 634 -28.97 -1.02 7.10
C ILE A 634 -28.71 -0.36 5.74
N VAL A 635 -28.92 0.94 5.64
CA VAL A 635 -28.97 1.66 4.34
C VAL A 635 -27.60 1.68 3.64
N LEU A 636 -26.49 1.68 4.38
CA LEU A 636 -25.15 1.73 3.77
C LEU A 636 -24.71 0.39 3.17
N ALA A 637 -25.24 -0.73 3.67
CA ALA A 637 -24.80 -2.08 3.31
C ALA A 637 -25.82 -2.85 2.45
N TRP A 638 -27.08 -2.40 2.41
CA TRP A 638 -28.20 -3.15 1.83
C TRP A 638 -29.08 -2.25 0.96
N PRO A 639 -29.68 -2.79 -0.13
CA PRO A 639 -29.63 -4.16 -0.66
C PRO A 639 -28.42 -4.42 -1.56
N ILE A 640 -28.20 -5.72 -1.87
CA ILE A 640 -27.07 -6.18 -2.69
C ILE A 640 -27.60 -6.74 -4.02
N MET A 641 -26.95 -6.37 -5.11
CA MET A 641 -27.13 -6.89 -6.46
C MET A 641 -25.98 -7.84 -6.77
N ARG A 642 -26.26 -9.12 -6.97
CA ARG A 642 -25.26 -10.16 -7.26
C ARG A 642 -25.34 -10.56 -8.73
N LEU A 643 -24.18 -10.75 -9.37
CA LEU A 643 -24.10 -11.47 -10.63
C LEU A 643 -23.99 -12.98 -10.35
N PRO A 644 -24.90 -13.83 -10.83
CA PRO A 644 -24.79 -15.27 -10.65
C PRO A 644 -23.60 -15.83 -11.45
N PRO A 645 -22.84 -16.82 -10.91
CA PRO A 645 -21.71 -17.43 -11.61
C PRO A 645 -22.05 -18.10 -12.95
N SER A 646 -23.32 -18.46 -13.15
CA SER A 646 -23.84 -19.05 -14.39
C SER A 646 -24.10 -18.04 -15.50
N SER A 647 -23.91 -16.73 -15.26
CA SER A 647 -24.06 -15.70 -16.29
C SER A 647 -23.21 -16.01 -17.52
N SER A 648 -23.74 -15.65 -18.69
CA SER A 648 -23.03 -15.84 -19.97
C SER A 648 -21.75 -15.02 -20.07
N ARG A 649 -21.65 -13.90 -19.33
CA ARG A 649 -20.47 -13.01 -19.30
C ARG A 649 -20.09 -12.71 -17.83
N PRO A 650 -19.53 -13.68 -17.10
CA PRO A 650 -19.33 -13.60 -15.65
C PRO A 650 -18.29 -12.57 -15.19
N PHE A 651 -17.52 -11.99 -16.12
CA PHE A 651 -16.54 -10.94 -15.86
C PHE A 651 -16.98 -9.57 -16.37
N HIS A 652 -18.27 -9.44 -16.71
CA HIS A 652 -18.87 -8.20 -17.20
C HIS A 652 -20.12 -7.84 -16.39
N TYR A 653 -19.92 -7.44 -15.14
CA TYR A 653 -20.99 -7.10 -14.22
C TYR A 653 -21.94 -6.07 -14.81
N LEU A 654 -21.44 -4.95 -15.34
CA LEU A 654 -22.32 -3.89 -15.85
C LEU A 654 -23.09 -4.35 -17.09
N GLU A 655 -22.44 -4.96 -18.08
CA GLU A 655 -23.12 -5.43 -19.30
C GLU A 655 -23.99 -6.68 -19.11
N SER A 656 -24.05 -7.25 -17.91
CA SER A 656 -24.87 -8.44 -17.59
C SER A 656 -26.08 -8.13 -16.72
N GLN A 657 -26.61 -6.89 -16.78
CA GLN A 657 -27.79 -6.44 -16.01
C GLN A 657 -28.96 -7.45 -16.01
N PRO A 658 -29.35 -8.07 -17.14
CA PRO A 658 -30.49 -9.01 -17.15
C PRO A 658 -30.30 -10.24 -16.26
N ASP A 659 -29.05 -10.60 -15.97
CA ASP A 659 -28.71 -11.76 -15.15
C ASP A 659 -28.65 -11.42 -13.65
N HIS A 660 -28.73 -10.14 -13.26
CA HIS A 660 -28.53 -9.74 -11.87
C HIS A 660 -29.64 -10.24 -10.94
N GLU A 661 -29.23 -10.76 -9.78
CA GLU A 661 -30.11 -11.19 -8.71
C GLU A 661 -30.06 -10.22 -7.53
N ALA A 662 -31.22 -9.78 -7.08
CA ALA A 662 -31.35 -8.88 -5.95
C ALA A 662 -31.50 -9.66 -4.64
N ILE A 663 -30.57 -9.47 -3.71
CA ILE A 663 -30.62 -10.01 -2.35
C ILE A 663 -31.26 -8.96 -1.44
N GLY A 664 -32.46 -9.29 -0.96
CA GLY A 664 -33.27 -8.38 -0.16
C GLY A 664 -34.07 -7.40 -1.02
N LEU A 665 -35.08 -7.91 -1.71
CA LEU A 665 -36.07 -7.06 -2.35
C LEU A 665 -37.13 -6.64 -1.34
N GLY A 666 -37.52 -5.36 -1.39
CA GLY A 666 -38.64 -4.81 -0.63
C GLY A 666 -38.25 -3.64 0.26
N TYR A 667 -39.11 -3.37 1.23
CA TYR A 667 -38.85 -2.40 2.28
C TYR A 667 -38.32 -3.09 3.55
N THR A 668 -37.60 -2.34 4.37
CA THR A 668 -37.22 -2.76 5.73
C THR A 668 -37.98 -1.91 6.74
N GLU A 669 -38.60 -2.53 7.72
CA GLU A 669 -39.25 -1.85 8.84
C GLU A 669 -38.32 -1.84 10.04
N LEU A 670 -38.02 -0.65 10.55
CA LEU A 670 -37.18 -0.45 11.73
C LEU A 670 -37.93 0.46 12.70
N GLN A 671 -38.49 -0.14 13.75
CA GLN A 671 -39.43 0.54 14.65
C GLN A 671 -40.56 1.17 13.83
N ASP A 672 -40.89 2.45 14.05
CA ASP A 672 -41.96 3.14 13.32
C ASP A 672 -41.49 3.79 11.99
N LEU A 673 -40.30 3.44 11.49
CA LEU A 673 -39.74 3.93 10.22
C LEU A 673 -39.70 2.79 9.19
N ILE A 674 -40.44 2.97 8.08
CA ILE A 674 -40.39 2.06 6.94
C ILE A 674 -39.45 2.63 5.90
N ILE A 675 -38.40 1.88 5.57
CA ILE A 675 -37.31 2.27 4.67
C ILE A 675 -37.45 1.52 3.33
N TYR A 676 -37.48 2.28 2.24
CA TYR A 676 -37.49 1.81 0.87
C TYR A 676 -36.16 2.22 0.21
N PRO A 677 -35.34 1.25 -0.22
CA PRO A 677 -34.02 1.52 -0.78
C PRO A 677 -34.12 2.27 -2.12
N LEU A 678 -33.23 3.24 -2.31
CA LEU A 678 -33.03 3.93 -3.60
C LEU A 678 -31.70 3.54 -4.26
N VAL A 679 -30.77 3.04 -3.45
CA VAL A 679 -29.40 2.67 -3.81
C VAL A 679 -29.22 1.20 -3.47
N ALA A 680 -28.42 0.49 -4.25
CA ALA A 680 -28.00 -0.87 -3.98
C ALA A 680 -26.47 -0.98 -4.15
N ARG A 681 -25.91 -2.10 -3.72
CA ARG A 681 -24.49 -2.43 -3.78
C ARG A 681 -24.23 -3.53 -4.81
N SER A 682 -23.29 -3.34 -5.72
CA SER A 682 -22.92 -4.38 -6.69
C SER A 682 -21.97 -5.41 -6.11
N ARG A 683 -22.24 -6.68 -6.37
CA ARG A 683 -21.40 -7.81 -6.00
C ARG A 683 -21.10 -8.62 -7.24
N ASP A 684 -19.93 -8.37 -7.80
CA ASP A 684 -19.37 -9.18 -8.88
C ASP A 684 -18.75 -10.48 -8.35
N LEU A 685 -18.08 -11.20 -9.25
CA LEU A 685 -17.53 -12.55 -9.03
C LEU A 685 -16.00 -12.56 -8.87
N VAL A 686 -15.35 -11.42 -9.09
CA VAL A 686 -13.89 -11.32 -9.13
C VAL A 686 -13.37 -10.73 -7.82
N ILE A 687 -12.06 -10.72 -7.63
CA ILE A 687 -11.44 -9.85 -6.62
C ILE A 687 -10.74 -8.78 -7.42
N ASN A 688 -11.30 -7.57 -7.45
CA ASN A 688 -10.83 -6.49 -8.31
C ASN A 688 -9.56 -5.84 -7.76
N ILE A 689 -8.50 -6.64 -7.61
CA ILE A 689 -7.25 -6.25 -6.95
C ILE A 689 -6.49 -5.19 -7.74
N TRP A 690 -6.61 -5.16 -9.08
CA TRP A 690 -6.00 -4.13 -9.92
C TRP A 690 -6.64 -2.75 -9.69
N GLN A 691 -7.95 -2.71 -9.48
CA GLN A 691 -8.68 -1.48 -9.13
C GLN A 691 -9.25 -1.58 -7.71
N TRP A 692 -8.42 -2.02 -6.76
CA TRP A 692 -8.83 -2.26 -5.36
C TRP A 692 -9.48 -1.04 -4.71
N PHE A 693 -9.17 0.17 -5.19
CA PHE A 693 -9.75 1.41 -4.73
C PHE A 693 -11.27 1.48 -4.97
N LEU A 694 -11.82 0.81 -6.00
CA LEU A 694 -13.26 0.74 -6.25
C LEU A 694 -14.03 0.00 -5.15
N GLU A 695 -13.36 -0.90 -4.43
CA GLU A 695 -13.93 -1.67 -3.33
C GLU A 695 -13.50 -1.13 -1.95
N TYR A 696 -12.72 -0.03 -1.91
CA TYR A 696 -12.13 0.49 -0.67
C TYR A 696 -13.18 0.89 0.38
N PHE A 697 -14.33 1.37 -0.07
CA PHE A 697 -15.47 1.76 0.78
C PHE A 697 -16.57 0.69 0.86
N GLY A 698 -16.34 -0.48 0.27
CA GLY A 698 -17.31 -1.52 0.04
C GLY A 698 -17.65 -1.67 -1.45
N SER A 699 -18.62 -2.53 -1.74
CA SER A 699 -19.14 -2.78 -3.08
C SER A 699 -19.55 -1.50 -3.83
N PRO A 700 -19.27 -1.38 -5.14
CA PRO A 700 -19.63 -0.20 -5.92
C PRO A 700 -21.14 0.12 -5.87
N LEU A 701 -21.46 1.40 -6.03
CA LEU A 701 -22.83 1.91 -5.98
C LEU A 701 -23.62 1.57 -7.25
N THR A 702 -24.85 1.09 -7.09
CA THR A 702 -25.79 0.92 -8.20
C THR A 702 -27.20 1.37 -7.77
N VAL A 703 -28.10 1.43 -8.74
CA VAL A 703 -29.50 1.81 -8.52
C VAL A 703 -30.28 0.59 -8.01
N TYR A 704 -31.19 0.81 -7.07
CA TYR A 704 -32.08 -0.25 -6.59
C TYR A 704 -32.98 -0.79 -7.72
N PRO A 705 -33.15 -2.13 -7.88
CA PRO A 705 -33.94 -2.73 -8.97
C PRO A 705 -35.39 -2.25 -9.09
N GLY A 706 -36.02 -1.90 -7.97
CA GLY A 706 -37.37 -1.34 -7.99
C GLY A 706 -37.47 0.02 -8.69
N ILE A 707 -36.33 0.61 -9.08
CA ILE A 707 -36.22 1.85 -9.85
C ILE A 707 -35.69 1.56 -11.25
N SER A 708 -34.72 0.64 -11.38
CA SER A 708 -34.01 0.38 -12.63
C SER A 708 -34.62 -0.72 -13.52
N SER A 709 -35.72 -1.37 -13.11
CA SER A 709 -36.33 -2.48 -13.84
C SER A 709 -36.69 -2.16 -15.29
N ASP A 710 -37.15 -0.94 -15.54
CA ASP A 710 -37.55 -0.47 -16.88
C ASP A 710 -36.47 0.40 -17.55
N LEU A 711 -35.28 0.49 -16.94
CA LEU A 711 -34.19 1.33 -17.42
C LEU A 711 -33.09 0.48 -18.07
N HIS A 712 -32.49 1.04 -19.12
CA HIS A 712 -31.38 0.42 -19.83
C HIS A 712 -30.03 0.91 -19.29
N LEU A 713 -29.16 0.00 -18.85
CA LEU A 713 -27.81 0.36 -18.42
C LEU A 713 -26.85 0.57 -19.61
N VAL A 714 -26.12 1.69 -19.61
CA VAL A 714 -25.05 2.00 -20.57
C VAL A 714 -23.76 2.32 -19.83
N VAL A 715 -22.66 1.71 -20.26
CA VAL A 715 -21.30 2.06 -19.79
C VAL A 715 -20.72 3.12 -20.72
N ARG A 716 -20.29 4.25 -20.16
CA ARG A 716 -19.57 5.33 -20.86
C ARG A 716 -18.16 5.47 -20.28
N ASP A 717 -17.34 6.31 -20.91
CA ASP A 717 -15.94 6.50 -20.51
C ASP A 717 -15.76 7.01 -19.08
N ASP A 718 -16.75 7.70 -18.51
CA ASP A 718 -16.67 8.40 -17.22
C ASP A 718 -17.58 7.82 -16.13
N GLY A 719 -18.32 6.75 -16.44
CA GLY A 719 -19.27 6.15 -15.52
C GLY A 719 -20.23 5.18 -16.19
N TRP A 720 -21.22 4.74 -15.43
CA TRP A 720 -22.33 3.94 -15.94
C TRP A 720 -23.66 4.60 -15.61
N TYR A 721 -24.59 4.45 -16.54
CA TYR A 721 -25.79 5.27 -16.63
C TYR A 721 -27.01 4.38 -16.83
N TYR A 722 -28.13 4.69 -16.17
CA TYR A 722 -29.42 4.10 -16.50
C TYR A 722 -30.25 5.09 -17.29
N LEU A 723 -30.79 4.66 -18.42
CA LEU A 723 -31.50 5.49 -19.38
C LEU A 723 -32.96 5.06 -19.52
N ASP A 724 -33.84 6.03 -19.76
CA ASP A 724 -35.24 5.88 -20.17
C ASP A 724 -35.40 6.59 -21.52
N ASP A 725 -35.69 5.85 -22.59
CA ASP A 725 -35.78 6.37 -23.98
C ASP A 725 -34.63 7.37 -24.33
N GLU A 726 -33.39 6.90 -24.18
CA GLU A 726 -32.12 7.65 -24.39
C GLU A 726 -31.82 8.78 -23.38
N LYS A 727 -32.75 9.09 -22.47
CA LYS A 727 -32.54 10.11 -21.45
C LYS A 727 -31.87 9.53 -20.22
N ASP A 728 -30.77 10.16 -19.79
CA ASP A 728 -30.09 9.82 -18.54
C ASP A 728 -31.02 10.01 -17.33
N ILE A 729 -31.39 8.91 -16.69
CA ILE A 729 -32.15 8.90 -15.44
C ILE A 729 -31.20 8.84 -14.27
N THR A 730 -30.18 7.98 -14.31
CA THR A 730 -29.15 7.94 -13.28
C THR A 730 -27.76 7.92 -13.88
N ARG A 731 -26.80 8.35 -13.07
CA ARG A 731 -25.38 8.25 -13.40
C ARG A 731 -24.57 7.90 -12.15
N THR A 732 -23.70 6.92 -12.30
CA THR A 732 -22.70 6.58 -11.29
C THR A 732 -21.32 6.87 -11.85
N CYS A 733 -20.53 7.62 -11.10
CA CYS A 733 -19.16 7.95 -11.45
C CYS A 733 -18.27 7.73 -10.23
N TYR A 734 -16.97 7.58 -10.49
CA TYR A 734 -15.95 7.64 -9.45
C TYR A 734 -14.82 8.57 -9.86
N TRP A 735 -14.05 9.02 -8.88
CA TRP A 735 -12.95 9.95 -9.09
C TRP A 735 -11.72 9.53 -8.29
N LEU A 736 -10.55 9.96 -8.77
CA LEU A 736 -9.27 9.85 -8.07
C LEU A 736 -8.63 11.24 -7.98
N GLU A 737 -7.80 11.54 -6.98
CA GLU A 737 -7.05 12.81 -6.88
C GLU A 737 -5.65 12.61 -6.30
N GLY A 738 -4.75 12.02 -7.09
CA GLY A 738 -3.37 11.74 -6.70
C GLY A 738 -3.18 10.38 -6.02
N LEU A 739 -3.88 9.34 -6.49
CA LEU A 739 -3.70 7.97 -5.98
C LEU A 739 -2.24 7.52 -6.20
N ARG A 740 -1.66 6.89 -5.18
CA ARG A 740 -0.26 6.43 -5.17
C ARG A 740 -0.24 4.91 -5.15
N GLU A 741 0.92 4.33 -5.40
CA GLU A 741 1.09 2.89 -5.28
C GLU A 741 1.09 2.42 -3.81
N LYS A 742 1.66 3.24 -2.91
CA LYS A 742 1.75 2.96 -1.47
C LYS A 742 1.06 4.07 -0.67
N HIS A 743 0.29 3.67 0.34
CA HIS A 743 -0.52 4.56 1.17
C HIS A 743 -0.33 4.29 2.67
N ASP A 744 -0.49 5.31 3.52
CA ASP A 744 -0.58 5.06 4.96
C ASP A 744 -1.81 4.19 5.22
N ARG A 745 -1.61 3.08 5.92
CA ARG A 745 -2.62 2.04 6.13
C ARG A 745 -3.87 2.58 6.82
N ASP A 746 -3.69 3.55 7.71
CA ASP A 746 -4.78 4.02 8.57
C ASP A 746 -5.46 5.27 8.01
N LEU A 747 -4.91 5.87 6.94
CA LEU A 747 -5.44 7.09 6.36
C LEU A 747 -6.27 6.80 5.11
N PRO A 748 -7.32 7.59 4.85
CA PRO A 748 -8.05 7.57 3.60
C PRO A 748 -7.15 7.73 2.37
N ILE A 749 -7.63 7.16 1.26
CA ILE A 749 -7.05 7.36 -0.06
C ILE A 749 -7.83 8.45 -0.83
N PRO A 750 -7.21 9.16 -1.79
CA PRO A 750 -7.86 10.21 -2.56
C PRO A 750 -8.78 9.62 -3.64
N TYR A 751 -9.83 8.95 -3.19
CA TYR A 751 -10.85 8.29 -4.00
C TYR A 751 -12.25 8.60 -3.45
N GLY A 752 -13.23 8.61 -4.35
CA GLY A 752 -14.63 8.56 -4.00
C GLY A 752 -15.52 8.21 -5.18
N SER A 753 -16.75 7.84 -4.88
CA SER A 753 -17.78 7.50 -5.85
C SER A 753 -19.10 8.20 -5.49
N TYR A 754 -19.95 8.40 -6.50
CA TYR A 754 -21.28 8.95 -6.29
C TYR A 754 -22.28 8.39 -7.30
N LEU A 755 -23.53 8.33 -6.86
CA LEU A 755 -24.71 8.03 -7.67
C LEU A 755 -25.66 9.23 -7.63
N GLN A 756 -26.08 9.67 -8.81
CA GLN A 756 -27.03 10.74 -9.00
C GLN A 756 -28.25 10.25 -9.80
N ILE A 757 -29.43 10.82 -9.51
CA ILE A 757 -30.68 10.56 -10.22
C ILE A 757 -31.31 11.86 -10.71
N ASN A 758 -32.00 11.83 -11.85
CA ASN A 758 -32.74 12.96 -12.36
C ASN A 758 -33.77 13.43 -11.32
N SER A 759 -33.70 14.70 -10.93
CA SER A 759 -34.50 15.26 -9.82
C SER A 759 -36.00 15.15 -10.08
N LYS A 760 -36.44 15.37 -11.33
CA LYS A 760 -37.87 15.30 -11.70
C LYS A 760 -38.38 13.85 -11.67
N PHE A 761 -37.56 12.90 -12.13
CA PHE A 761 -37.88 11.48 -12.05
C PHE A 761 -38.05 11.05 -10.59
N LEU A 762 -37.10 11.38 -9.72
CA LEU A 762 -37.16 11.07 -8.29
C LEU A 762 -38.39 11.70 -7.60
N GLU A 763 -38.68 12.98 -7.87
CA GLU A 763 -39.86 13.64 -7.29
C GLU A 763 -41.18 12.96 -7.70
N ASN A 764 -41.29 12.49 -8.95
CA ASN A 764 -42.46 11.76 -9.42
C ASN A 764 -42.57 10.37 -8.78
N LEU A 765 -41.45 9.66 -8.66
CA LEU A 765 -41.37 8.36 -7.99
C LEU A 765 -41.83 8.45 -6.53
N LEU A 766 -41.31 9.44 -5.79
CA LEU A 766 -41.67 9.65 -4.38
C LEU A 766 -43.14 10.05 -4.22
N LYS A 767 -43.65 10.96 -5.06
CA LYS A 767 -45.05 11.40 -5.00
C LYS A 767 -46.04 10.28 -5.31
N SER A 768 -45.78 9.49 -6.36
CA SER A 768 -46.68 8.39 -6.78
C SER A 768 -46.85 7.31 -5.71
N HIS A 769 -45.84 7.10 -4.86
CA HIS A 769 -45.86 6.10 -3.79
C HIS A 769 -46.12 6.69 -2.38
N GLY A 770 -46.31 8.02 -2.29
CA GLY A 770 -46.50 8.72 -1.01
C GLY A 770 -45.28 8.62 -0.08
N LEU A 771 -44.07 8.69 -0.64
CA LEU A 771 -42.80 8.53 0.08
C LEU A 771 -42.10 9.88 0.29
N ARG A 772 -41.29 9.96 1.34
CA ARG A 772 -40.36 11.09 1.58
C ARG A 772 -38.92 10.65 1.33
N LEU A 773 -38.03 11.61 1.06
CA LEU A 773 -36.60 11.38 0.89
C LEU A 773 -35.86 11.69 2.19
N GLY A 774 -35.09 10.73 2.68
CA GLY A 774 -34.17 10.88 3.82
C GLY A 774 -32.76 10.44 3.43
N TYR A 775 -31.78 10.77 4.27
CA TYR A 775 -30.40 10.33 4.09
C TYR A 775 -29.84 9.80 5.40
N ALA A 776 -29.04 8.74 5.30
CA ALA A 776 -28.18 8.26 6.35
C ALA A 776 -26.74 8.70 6.05
N GLN A 777 -26.12 9.38 7.00
CA GLN A 777 -24.73 9.81 6.93
C GLN A 777 -23.91 9.05 7.97
N LYS A 778 -22.75 8.54 7.55
CA LYS A 778 -21.66 8.08 8.42
C LYS A 778 -20.42 8.90 8.10
N THR A 779 -19.79 9.50 9.11
CA THR A 779 -18.52 10.21 8.95
C THR A 779 -17.49 9.64 9.90
N ASN A 780 -16.31 9.29 9.38
CA ASN A 780 -15.17 8.87 10.18
C ASN A 780 -14.12 9.97 10.15
N TYR A 781 -13.77 10.51 11.31
CA TYR A 781 -12.65 11.43 11.50
C TYR A 781 -11.49 10.65 12.10
N ILE A 782 -10.36 10.63 11.41
CA ILE A 782 -9.20 9.80 11.69
C ILE A 782 -8.04 10.72 12.04
N HIS A 783 -7.56 10.65 13.27
CA HIS A 783 -6.44 11.49 13.71
C HIS A 783 -5.20 10.65 14.01
N LYS A 784 -4.05 11.13 13.52
CA LYS A 784 -2.73 10.54 13.75
C LYS A 784 -1.76 11.69 14.04
N GLU A 785 -1.17 11.71 15.24
CA GLU A 785 -0.28 12.80 15.68
C GLU A 785 1.11 12.65 15.05
N TYR A 786 1.64 11.42 15.05
CA TYR A 786 2.88 11.04 14.38
C TYR A 786 2.67 9.83 13.45
N SER A 787 3.52 9.69 12.43
CA SER A 787 3.43 8.59 11.45
C SER A 787 3.53 7.17 12.05
N TYR A 788 4.09 7.06 13.26
CA TYR A 788 4.23 5.80 13.99
C TYR A 788 3.11 5.53 15.00
N ASP A 789 2.21 6.49 15.26
CA ASP A 789 1.12 6.32 16.22
C ASP A 789 -0.02 5.48 15.64
N GLU A 790 -0.78 4.82 16.52
CA GLU A 790 -2.07 4.24 16.12
C GLU A 790 -3.07 5.37 15.82
N ALA A 791 -3.74 5.27 14.67
CA ALA A 791 -4.76 6.22 14.31
C ALA A 791 -5.97 6.10 15.24
N LYS A 792 -6.45 7.24 15.73
CA LYS A 792 -7.69 7.34 16.52
C LYS A 792 -8.83 7.76 15.61
N ALA A 793 -9.85 6.92 15.51
CA ALA A 793 -11.05 7.22 14.72
C ALA A 793 -12.23 7.61 15.62
N VAL A 794 -12.95 8.66 15.22
CA VAL A 794 -14.25 9.04 15.78
C VAL A 794 -15.28 8.92 14.67
N THR A 795 -16.30 8.09 14.89
CA THR A 795 -17.40 7.92 13.94
C THR A 795 -18.64 8.68 14.42
N ASP A 796 -19.25 9.44 13.52
CA ASP A 796 -20.50 10.16 13.72
C ASP A 796 -21.57 9.65 12.75
N TYR A 797 -22.81 9.55 13.23
CA TYR A 797 -23.96 9.10 12.44
C TYR A 797 -25.08 10.15 12.49
N GLN A 798 -25.66 10.47 11.33
CA GLN A 798 -26.74 11.46 11.24
C GLN A 798 -27.85 11.00 10.29
N LEU A 799 -29.10 11.34 10.65
CA LEU A 799 -30.24 11.29 9.75
C LEU A 799 -30.57 12.70 9.26
N ILE A 800 -30.64 12.86 7.94
CA ILE A 800 -30.92 14.14 7.29
C ILE A 800 -32.25 14.03 6.55
N ASN A 801 -33.08 15.07 6.66
CA ASN A 801 -34.43 15.15 6.07
C ASN A 801 -35.41 14.04 6.52
N VAL A 802 -35.16 13.41 7.67
CA VAL A 802 -36.10 12.47 8.30
C VAL A 802 -37.01 13.23 9.28
N SER A 803 -38.29 13.35 8.93
CA SER A 803 -39.32 14.04 9.71
C SER A 803 -40.11 13.07 10.57
N ARG A 804 -40.48 13.47 11.79
CA ARG A 804 -41.33 12.68 12.72
C ARG A 804 -42.84 12.78 12.41
N ILE A 805 -43.22 13.42 11.29
CA ILE A 805 -44.63 13.59 10.92
C ILE A 805 -45.13 12.26 10.34
N ILE A 806 -46.10 11.64 11.02
CA ILE A 806 -46.82 10.42 10.62
C ILE A 806 -47.57 10.66 9.30
N ILE A 807 -47.50 9.72 8.35
CA ILE A 807 -48.17 9.78 7.03
C ILE A 807 -49.02 8.53 6.80
#